data_AF-A0A1H3N7T7-F1
#
_entry.id   AF-A0A1H3N7T7-F1
#
_cell.length_a   1.000
_cell.length_b   1.000
_cell.length_c   1.000
_cell.angle_alpha   90.00
_cell.angle_beta   90.00
_cell.angle_gamma   90.00
#
_symmetry.space_group_name_H-M   'P 1'
#
loop_
_entity.id
_entity.type
_entity.pdbx_description
1 polymer ?
#
loop_
_entity_poly.entity_id
_entity_poly.type
_entity_poly.pdbx_seq_one_letter_code
_entity_poly.pdbx_strand_id
1 'polypeptide(L)'
;MTTTIYVLDKQEQAIGVMDNRLTDGLRFYDEVLTTKLEFGYMDFSFSVPMDHAQSSIIQKEHLLIVPAEDGKRFLFRIKQRKRNTKTKRMDVWCEGAQSTDLISSYVDPINLIATSLENGLKTVLSRTDWTVGKIEYSGIRDIDFSDHPNCFAAIQELATTFGMEIEYEVVFDGLHINRKIVHMVKRRGESTGKVFRVGQDIEEIQVNEDSIPLFTAIVPIGKSDSANKPMTLETYNPTYVEDGYEKRDKWIGSLEAFQNYHLNGKHRFFIYRDDKAQSQAELFINGLEELKKISKPKDSYTLNVFLLEELSGLEAHRVRLGDSLRIDARGDGILAQARVSVWTRSLQDKKKSTVTLSEVINTSPASYQSEVQRLKAIIQRNEKAWTKASESTQSAFDKMDAAQAGFSTLYVGEVISPSVVSYRDEDIVFKVDPVNGDDINNGIHAPKRTLSAVFQAVPRYNDAFITVQVLGDNQIIYENPELKGISGGGRVQIDVGKSNKLMGRMFIRNCTNTLYLNDITYQNQTVFESAKAEGMLNIYNAASVFMRNVFIDSMPKSNLMYGILVQSSYVRIEDSESYNGSEAQLCLQYGARGDLYREGLKGAGGKFGALVSFSSTLGGMNTSYCPKPGVTTIYGGYCGVSFRTDDPPVVEPEKPPVKKTYTSTWTASSTGSWNTNKNYWRTDDNSVRQGEYGFGNWKGVAFFDSSIKNDLAGSIIKSVDIYLSREKGGIIAPQSLNLYTHNATSKSTTNPSLTIVKANAASYGVTKKDWFSAPISVGERIRDGEAKGIAVYDGDGKPYMVFGGGSDVKLRITYEK
;
A
#
# COMPACT_ATOMS: atom_id res chain seq x y z
N MET A 1 16.55 -41.44 0.20
CA MET A 1 15.74 -40.81 -0.87
C MET A 1 15.84 -41.66 -2.13
N THR A 2 14.76 -41.78 -2.89
CA THR A 2 14.72 -42.45 -4.20
C THR A 2 15.46 -41.61 -5.24
N THR A 3 16.44 -42.21 -5.93
CA THR A 3 17.27 -41.59 -7.00
C THR A 3 16.75 -41.90 -8.41
N THR A 4 15.52 -42.41 -8.52
CA THR A 4 14.90 -42.80 -9.79
C THR A 4 14.53 -41.58 -10.62
N ILE A 5 14.99 -41.55 -11.88
CA ILE A 5 14.64 -40.53 -12.87
C ILE A 5 13.69 -41.16 -13.89
N TYR A 6 12.54 -40.55 -14.16
CA TYR A 6 11.62 -41.03 -15.18
C TYR A 6 11.90 -40.35 -16.51
N VAL A 7 11.87 -41.11 -17.60
CA VAL A 7 12.01 -40.61 -18.96
C VAL A 7 10.63 -40.59 -19.61
N LEU A 8 10.26 -39.43 -20.13
CA LEU A 8 9.00 -39.20 -20.81
C LEU A 8 9.28 -38.85 -22.28
N ASP A 9 8.39 -39.26 -23.18
CA ASP A 9 8.44 -38.81 -24.57
C ASP A 9 8.00 -37.34 -24.71
N LYS A 10 7.87 -36.87 -25.96
CA LYS A 10 7.46 -35.48 -26.25
C LYS A 10 5.98 -35.21 -25.96
N GLN A 11 5.19 -36.27 -25.77
CA GLN A 11 3.78 -36.25 -25.42
C GLN A 11 3.57 -36.46 -23.91
N GLU A 12 4.64 -36.34 -23.13
CA GLU A 12 4.66 -36.45 -21.67
C GLU A 12 4.25 -37.84 -21.14
N GLN A 13 4.36 -38.87 -21.99
CA GLN A 13 4.08 -40.24 -21.58
C GLN A 13 5.35 -40.89 -21.04
N ALA A 14 5.26 -41.55 -19.89
CA ALA A 14 6.39 -42.27 -19.32
C ALA A 14 6.79 -43.46 -20.22
N ILE A 15 8.03 -43.45 -20.71
CA ILE A 15 8.58 -44.47 -21.63
C ILE A 15 9.75 -45.25 -21.02
N GLY A 16 10.21 -44.88 -19.83
CA GLY A 16 11.22 -45.63 -19.10
C GLY A 16 11.69 -44.95 -17.82
N VAL A 17 12.62 -45.61 -17.13
CA VAL A 17 13.21 -45.13 -15.88
C VAL A 17 14.72 -45.34 -15.92
N MET A 18 15.45 -44.44 -15.26
CA MET A 18 16.87 -44.58 -14.97
C MET A 18 17.05 -44.71 -13.46
N ASP A 19 17.71 -45.78 -13.03
CA ASP A 19 17.97 -46.06 -11.61
C ASP A 19 19.15 -47.01 -11.47
N ASN A 20 20.22 -46.54 -10.81
CA ASN A 20 21.45 -47.31 -10.64
C ASN A 20 21.33 -48.51 -9.68
N ARG A 21 20.20 -48.64 -8.98
CA ARG A 21 19.91 -49.77 -8.07
C ARG A 21 19.26 -50.95 -8.80
N LEU A 22 18.73 -50.74 -10.01
CA LEU A 22 18.14 -51.80 -10.81
C LEU A 22 19.24 -52.56 -11.56
N THR A 23 19.26 -53.88 -11.42
CA THR A 23 20.30 -54.76 -12.01
C THR A 23 20.47 -54.55 -13.51
N ASP A 24 19.34 -54.53 -14.24
CA ASP A 24 19.27 -54.36 -15.70
C ASP A 24 18.68 -53.00 -16.12
N GLY A 25 18.61 -52.04 -15.20
CA GLY A 25 18.09 -50.70 -15.48
C GLY A 25 19.12 -49.83 -16.20
N LEU A 26 18.65 -48.87 -16.99
CA LEU A 26 19.52 -47.86 -17.59
C LEU A 26 20.24 -47.06 -16.50
N ARG A 27 21.56 -47.25 -16.41
CA ARG A 27 22.40 -46.53 -15.47
C ARG A 27 22.74 -45.14 -15.98
N PHE A 28 22.88 -44.21 -15.04
CA PHE A 28 23.34 -42.85 -15.29
C PHE A 28 24.55 -42.52 -14.43
N TYR A 29 25.38 -41.58 -14.90
CA TYR A 29 26.63 -41.21 -14.26
C TYR A 29 26.88 -39.72 -14.40
N ASP A 30 27.81 -39.21 -13.60
CA ASP A 30 28.30 -37.83 -13.68
C ASP A 30 27.15 -36.82 -13.66
N GLU A 31 26.09 -37.13 -12.91
CA GLU A 31 24.90 -36.30 -12.88
C GLU A 31 25.09 -35.07 -12.00
N VAL A 32 24.59 -33.95 -12.51
CA VAL A 32 24.64 -32.67 -11.83
C VAL A 32 23.30 -31.98 -12.03
N LEU A 33 22.60 -31.73 -10.93
CA LEU A 33 21.43 -30.87 -10.88
C LEU A 33 21.85 -29.50 -10.34
N THR A 34 21.65 -28.47 -11.14
CA THR A 34 21.88 -27.08 -10.75
C THR A 34 20.52 -26.38 -10.61
N THR A 35 20.31 -25.70 -9.49
CA THR A 35 19.15 -24.83 -9.26
C THR A 35 19.61 -23.45 -8.83
N LYS A 36 18.95 -22.40 -9.33
CA LYS A 36 19.29 -21.01 -9.06
C LYS A 36 18.09 -20.30 -8.47
N LEU A 37 18.37 -19.41 -7.51
CA LEU A 37 17.35 -18.58 -6.89
C LEU A 37 16.82 -17.55 -7.89
N GLU A 38 17.72 -16.98 -8.70
CA GLU A 38 17.39 -16.03 -9.75
C GLU A 38 16.43 -16.67 -10.77
N PHE A 39 15.21 -16.15 -10.80
CA PHE A 39 14.08 -16.58 -11.64
C PHE A 39 13.79 -18.09 -11.65
N GLY A 40 14.28 -18.85 -10.66
CA GLY A 40 14.08 -20.29 -10.58
C GLY A 40 14.74 -21.09 -11.71
N TYR A 41 15.81 -20.58 -12.33
CA TYR A 41 16.52 -21.32 -13.38
C TYR A 41 17.07 -22.65 -12.86
N MET A 42 17.03 -23.67 -13.71
CA MET A 42 17.59 -24.98 -13.40
C MET A 42 18.10 -25.67 -14.66
N ASP A 43 19.13 -26.48 -14.49
CA ASP A 43 19.70 -27.34 -15.53
C ASP A 43 20.09 -28.69 -14.91
N PHE A 44 20.05 -29.72 -15.76
CA PHE A 44 20.42 -31.07 -15.37
C PHE A 44 21.30 -31.69 -16.45
N SER A 45 22.45 -32.21 -16.04
CA SER A 45 23.33 -32.95 -16.92
C SER A 45 23.64 -34.31 -16.33
N PHE A 46 23.91 -35.29 -17.19
CA PHE A 46 24.26 -36.66 -16.82
C PHE A 46 24.84 -37.37 -18.04
N SER A 47 25.38 -38.56 -17.85
CA SER A 47 25.81 -39.44 -18.93
C SER A 47 25.22 -40.84 -18.80
N VAL A 48 24.97 -41.50 -19.94
CA VAL A 48 24.44 -42.88 -20.00
C VAL A 48 25.32 -43.77 -20.88
N PRO A 49 25.38 -45.09 -20.64
CA PRO A 49 26.16 -46.01 -21.49
C PRO A 49 25.56 -46.07 -22.90
N MET A 50 26.40 -46.07 -23.94
CA MET A 50 25.91 -46.07 -25.33
C MET A 50 25.45 -47.45 -25.82
N ASP A 51 25.86 -48.52 -25.17
CA ASP A 51 25.62 -49.93 -25.54
C ASP A 51 24.39 -50.55 -24.86
N HIS A 52 23.75 -49.83 -23.94
CA HIS A 52 22.53 -50.29 -23.28
C HIS A 52 21.30 -50.10 -24.18
N ALA A 53 20.42 -51.11 -24.26
CA ALA A 53 19.25 -51.09 -25.16
C ALA A 53 18.31 -49.90 -24.90
N GLN A 54 18.09 -49.55 -23.62
CA GLN A 54 17.25 -48.42 -23.23
C GLN A 54 17.88 -47.05 -23.50
N SER A 55 19.17 -46.93 -23.82
CA SER A 55 19.76 -45.62 -24.16
C SER A 55 19.13 -44.98 -25.39
N SER A 56 18.43 -45.77 -26.20
CA SER A 56 17.60 -45.32 -27.32
C SER A 56 16.43 -44.41 -26.91
N ILE A 57 15.94 -44.47 -25.66
CA ILE A 57 14.84 -43.60 -25.19
C ILE A 57 15.31 -42.19 -24.80
N ILE A 58 16.62 -41.98 -24.70
CA ILE A 58 17.22 -40.68 -24.35
C ILE A 58 17.36 -39.86 -25.63
N GLN A 59 16.27 -39.20 -26.05
CA GLN A 59 16.21 -38.41 -27.29
C GLN A 59 16.10 -36.91 -27.02
N LYS A 60 16.46 -36.09 -28.02
CA LYS A 60 16.23 -34.64 -27.93
C LYS A 60 14.74 -34.35 -27.83
N GLU A 61 14.40 -33.36 -27.02
CA GLU A 61 13.05 -32.94 -26.65
C GLU A 61 12.26 -33.96 -25.81
N HIS A 62 12.84 -35.12 -25.46
CA HIS A 62 12.26 -35.96 -24.41
C HIS A 62 12.41 -35.28 -23.04
N LEU A 63 11.56 -35.66 -22.11
CA LEU A 63 11.45 -35.04 -20.80
C LEU A 63 11.99 -35.97 -19.71
N LEU A 64 12.44 -35.39 -18.61
CA LEU A 64 12.93 -36.10 -17.44
C LEU A 64 12.25 -35.56 -16.19
N ILE A 65 11.70 -36.47 -15.38
CA ILE A 65 11.27 -36.15 -14.01
C ILE A 65 12.42 -36.49 -13.08
N VAL A 66 13.04 -35.48 -12.50
CA VAL A 66 14.18 -35.61 -11.60
C VAL A 66 13.72 -35.33 -10.17
N PRO A 67 13.95 -36.24 -9.20
CA PRO A 67 13.57 -36.02 -7.81
C PRO A 67 14.36 -34.85 -7.23
N ALA A 68 13.71 -33.99 -6.45
CA ALA A 68 14.27 -32.86 -5.72
C ALA A 68 14.16 -33.07 -4.20
N GLU A 69 14.64 -32.12 -3.40
CA GLU A 69 14.50 -32.19 -1.95
C GLU A 69 13.05 -32.14 -1.47
N ASP A 70 12.84 -32.60 -0.24
CA ASP A 70 11.56 -32.49 0.48
C ASP A 70 10.38 -33.10 -0.30
N GLY A 71 10.67 -34.12 -1.12
CA GLY A 71 9.67 -34.86 -1.91
C GLY A 71 9.26 -34.17 -3.22
N LYS A 72 9.81 -32.99 -3.53
CA LYS A 72 9.53 -32.27 -4.77
C LYS A 72 10.12 -33.00 -5.98
N ARG A 73 9.65 -32.62 -7.16
CA ARG A 73 10.19 -33.09 -8.44
C ARG A 73 10.31 -31.93 -9.41
N PHE A 74 11.32 -32.00 -10.27
CA PHE A 74 11.55 -31.04 -11.34
C PHE A 74 11.41 -31.72 -12.69
N LEU A 75 10.97 -30.95 -13.68
CA LEU A 75 10.80 -31.39 -15.05
C LEU A 75 11.92 -30.77 -15.90
N PHE A 76 12.65 -31.61 -16.62
CA PHE A 76 13.74 -31.20 -17.52
C PHE A 76 13.46 -31.64 -18.95
N ARG A 77 13.94 -30.87 -19.92
CA ARG A 77 13.89 -31.21 -21.35
C ARG A 77 15.29 -31.44 -21.89
N ILE A 78 15.50 -32.59 -22.53
CA ILE A 78 16.79 -32.92 -23.15
C ILE A 78 17.01 -32.03 -24.37
N LYS A 79 18.05 -31.21 -24.37
CA LYS A 79 18.39 -30.33 -25.51
C LYS A 79 19.60 -30.83 -26.28
N GLN A 80 20.62 -31.29 -25.55
CA GLN A 80 21.89 -31.68 -26.15
C GLN A 80 22.26 -33.12 -25.77
N ARG A 81 22.86 -33.81 -26.75
CA ARG A 81 23.43 -35.15 -26.58
C ARG A 81 24.77 -35.19 -27.29
N LYS A 82 25.83 -35.57 -26.59
CA LYS A 82 27.18 -35.67 -27.10
C LYS A 82 27.70 -37.09 -26.88
N ARG A 83 28.03 -37.77 -27.98
CA ARG A 83 28.62 -39.11 -27.90
C ARG A 83 30.11 -39.00 -27.61
N ASN A 84 30.55 -39.59 -26.52
CA ASN A 84 31.94 -39.69 -26.14
C ASN A 84 32.44 -41.10 -26.45
N THR A 85 33.12 -41.24 -27.59
CA THR A 85 33.59 -42.54 -28.08
C THR A 85 34.71 -43.13 -27.23
N LYS A 86 35.42 -42.31 -26.46
CA LYS A 86 36.48 -42.73 -25.53
C LYS A 86 35.89 -43.36 -24.28
N THR A 87 34.92 -42.70 -23.65
CA THR A 87 34.26 -43.23 -22.43
C THR A 87 33.12 -44.20 -22.75
N LYS A 88 32.74 -44.33 -24.03
CA LYS A 88 31.56 -45.11 -24.49
C LYS A 88 30.25 -44.65 -23.84
N ARG A 89 30.19 -43.37 -23.48
CA ARG A 89 29.02 -42.73 -22.87
C ARG A 89 28.43 -41.66 -23.78
N MET A 90 27.14 -41.41 -23.61
CA MET A 90 26.44 -40.27 -24.18
C MET A 90 26.22 -39.25 -23.06
N ASP A 91 26.89 -38.09 -23.18
CA ASP A 91 26.70 -36.96 -22.29
C ASP A 91 25.43 -36.21 -22.71
N VAL A 92 24.58 -35.89 -21.75
CA VAL A 92 23.26 -35.31 -21.97
C VAL A 92 23.16 -34.04 -21.15
N TRP A 93 22.71 -32.96 -21.78
CA TRP A 93 22.39 -31.72 -21.10
C TRP A 93 20.92 -31.36 -21.33
N CYS A 94 20.27 -30.99 -20.24
CA CYS A 94 18.87 -30.66 -20.17
C CYS A 94 18.69 -29.30 -19.53
N GLU A 95 17.75 -28.52 -20.05
CA GLU A 95 17.25 -27.31 -19.38
C GLU A 95 15.98 -27.65 -18.60
N GLY A 96 15.66 -26.86 -17.58
CA GLY A 96 14.35 -26.92 -16.95
C GLY A 96 13.25 -26.73 -18.00
N ALA A 97 12.24 -27.59 -18.00
CA ALA A 97 11.20 -27.59 -19.03
C ALA A 97 10.39 -26.29 -19.06
N GLN A 98 10.29 -25.58 -17.93
CA GLN A 98 9.66 -24.26 -17.86
C GLN A 98 10.30 -23.26 -18.82
N SER A 99 11.61 -23.36 -19.05
CA SER A 99 12.33 -22.45 -19.96
C SER A 99 11.79 -22.61 -21.37
N THR A 100 11.74 -23.83 -21.90
CA THR A 100 11.20 -24.03 -23.25
C THR A 100 9.68 -23.78 -23.29
N ASP A 101 8.93 -24.30 -22.32
CA ASP A 101 7.46 -24.27 -22.33
C ASP A 101 6.93 -22.84 -22.29
N LEU A 102 7.46 -22.01 -21.40
CA LEU A 102 6.98 -20.66 -21.18
C LEU A 102 7.55 -19.66 -22.20
N ILE A 103 8.73 -19.92 -22.77
CA ILE A 103 9.26 -19.12 -23.89
C ILE A 103 8.47 -19.39 -25.18
N SER A 104 7.98 -20.62 -25.35
CA SER A 104 7.23 -21.02 -26.56
C SER A 104 5.77 -20.55 -26.57
N SER A 105 5.31 -19.93 -25.49
CA SER A 105 3.99 -19.28 -25.37
C SER A 105 4.14 -17.78 -25.16
N TYR A 106 3.06 -17.04 -25.39
CA TYR A 106 3.05 -15.59 -25.33
C TYR A 106 1.82 -15.05 -24.60
N VAL A 107 1.91 -13.78 -24.18
CA VAL A 107 0.82 -13.03 -23.55
C VAL A 107 0.26 -12.05 -24.58
N ASP A 108 -1.06 -12.10 -24.82
CA ASP A 108 -1.70 -11.10 -25.68
C ASP A 108 -1.48 -9.69 -25.14
N PRO A 109 -1.37 -8.65 -25.99
CA PRO A 109 -1.09 -7.30 -25.53
C PRO A 109 -2.19 -6.84 -24.58
N ILE A 110 -1.83 -6.61 -23.31
CA ILE A 110 -2.77 -6.21 -22.28
C ILE A 110 -2.07 -5.35 -21.24
N ASN A 111 -2.76 -4.32 -20.78
CA ASN A 111 -2.36 -3.56 -19.61
C ASN A 111 -3.26 -3.97 -18.44
N LEU A 112 -2.65 -4.55 -17.42
CA LEU A 112 -3.33 -5.00 -16.21
C LEU A 112 -3.24 -3.90 -15.15
N ILE A 113 -4.31 -3.12 -15.02
CA ILE A 113 -4.42 -2.03 -14.04
C ILE A 113 -4.95 -2.57 -12.72
N ALA A 114 -4.32 -2.19 -11.62
CA ALA A 114 -4.64 -2.59 -10.26
C ALA A 114 -4.82 -4.12 -10.14
N THR A 115 -3.86 -4.87 -10.70
CA THR A 115 -3.90 -6.34 -10.67
C THR A 115 -3.17 -6.91 -9.46
N SER A 116 -3.66 -8.05 -8.96
CA SER A 116 -2.93 -8.85 -7.98
C SER A 116 -1.93 -9.77 -8.68
N LEU A 117 -0.88 -10.18 -7.97
CA LEU A 117 0.09 -11.15 -8.50
C LEU A 117 -0.58 -12.44 -8.97
N GLU A 118 -1.59 -12.93 -8.24
CA GLU A 118 -2.33 -14.14 -8.63
C GLU A 118 -3.10 -13.96 -9.93
N ASN A 119 -3.80 -12.83 -10.09
CA ASN A 119 -4.53 -12.55 -11.32
C ASN A 119 -3.57 -12.31 -12.50
N GLY A 120 -2.47 -11.58 -12.27
CA GLY A 120 -1.41 -11.39 -13.26
C GLY A 120 -0.83 -12.73 -13.72
N LEU A 121 -0.43 -13.59 -12.78
CA LEU A 121 0.16 -14.90 -13.11
C LEU A 121 -0.86 -15.82 -13.81
N LYS A 122 -2.13 -15.85 -13.39
CA LYS A 122 -3.19 -16.59 -14.11
C LYS A 122 -3.35 -16.11 -15.55
N THR A 123 -3.28 -14.80 -15.76
CA THR A 123 -3.37 -14.20 -17.11
C THR A 123 -2.20 -14.64 -17.98
N VAL A 124 -0.97 -14.53 -17.45
CA VAL A 124 0.25 -14.92 -18.16
C VAL A 124 0.30 -16.41 -18.48
N LEU A 125 -0.21 -17.26 -17.59
CA LEU A 125 -0.20 -18.72 -17.76
C LEU A 125 -1.38 -19.28 -18.57
N SER A 126 -2.34 -18.45 -18.97
CA SER A 126 -3.62 -18.88 -19.58
C SER A 126 -3.50 -19.73 -20.85
N ARG A 127 -2.37 -19.63 -21.56
CA ARG A 127 -2.08 -20.36 -22.81
C ARG A 127 -1.06 -21.49 -22.61
N THR A 128 -0.78 -21.88 -21.37
CA THR A 128 0.24 -22.86 -21.02
C THR A 128 -0.33 -23.98 -20.17
N ASP A 129 0.36 -25.12 -20.10
CA ASP A 129 0.02 -26.22 -19.18
C ASP A 129 0.56 -25.98 -17.75
N TRP A 130 1.17 -24.82 -17.51
CA TRP A 130 1.65 -24.40 -16.21
C TRP A 130 0.52 -23.71 -15.44
N THR A 131 0.42 -24.00 -14.15
CA THR A 131 -0.64 -23.48 -13.28
C THR A 131 -0.07 -22.72 -12.10
N VAL A 132 -0.89 -21.83 -11.53
CA VAL A 132 -0.53 -21.10 -10.32
C VAL A 132 -0.41 -22.05 -9.13
N GLY A 133 0.69 -21.91 -8.39
CA GLY A 133 0.96 -22.60 -7.14
C GLY A 133 0.73 -21.73 -5.92
N LYS A 134 1.65 -21.85 -4.95
CA LYS A 134 1.68 -21.01 -3.75
C LYS A 134 1.99 -19.56 -4.16
N ILE A 135 1.11 -18.64 -3.77
CA ILE A 135 1.32 -17.20 -3.89
C ILE A 135 1.24 -16.56 -2.50
N GLU A 136 2.22 -15.72 -2.18
CA GLU A 136 2.18 -14.86 -1.00
C GLU A 136 1.71 -13.46 -1.35
N TYR A 137 0.92 -12.84 -0.47
CA TYR A 137 0.34 -11.52 -0.73
C TYR A 137 1.40 -10.43 -0.85
N SER A 138 1.45 -9.79 -2.02
CA SER A 138 2.42 -8.74 -2.39
C SER A 138 1.76 -7.41 -2.79
N GLY A 139 0.49 -7.21 -2.43
CA GLY A 139 -0.26 -6.01 -2.78
C GLY A 139 -0.86 -6.07 -4.19
N ILE A 140 -1.10 -4.88 -4.75
CA ILE A 140 -1.70 -4.66 -6.06
C ILE A 140 -0.78 -3.71 -6.84
N ARG A 141 -0.55 -3.98 -8.12
CA ARG A 141 0.32 -3.18 -9.00
C ARG A 141 -0.28 -3.10 -10.41
N ASP A 142 0.15 -2.08 -11.15
CA ASP A 142 -0.08 -2.01 -12.60
C ASP A 142 1.05 -2.75 -13.33
N ILE A 143 0.71 -3.50 -14.37
CA ILE A 143 1.68 -4.18 -15.24
C ILE A 143 1.27 -4.03 -16.69
N ASP A 144 2.25 -3.66 -17.52
CA ASP A 144 2.07 -3.45 -18.94
C ASP A 144 2.73 -4.56 -19.75
N PHE A 145 1.93 -5.37 -20.42
CA PHE A 145 2.35 -6.38 -21.39
C PHE A 145 2.01 -5.98 -22.83
N SER A 146 1.90 -4.67 -23.12
CA SER A 146 1.57 -4.15 -24.44
C SER A 146 2.58 -4.50 -25.54
N ASP A 147 3.82 -4.84 -25.18
CA ASP A 147 4.89 -5.25 -26.10
C ASP A 147 4.84 -6.74 -26.49
N HIS A 148 3.80 -7.45 -26.07
CA HIS A 148 3.55 -8.86 -26.43
C HIS A 148 4.68 -9.82 -25.99
N PRO A 149 5.01 -9.88 -24.68
CA PRO A 149 6.11 -10.69 -24.20
C PRO A 149 5.78 -12.19 -24.27
N ASN A 150 6.84 -13.02 -24.32
CA ASN A 150 6.66 -14.45 -24.04
C ASN A 150 6.29 -14.68 -22.56
N CYS A 151 5.61 -15.79 -22.25
CA CYS A 151 5.13 -16.04 -20.88
C CYS A 151 6.27 -16.06 -19.86
N PHE A 152 7.46 -16.54 -20.24
CA PHE A 152 8.62 -16.57 -19.34
C PHE A 152 9.07 -15.15 -18.93
N ALA A 153 9.24 -14.25 -19.90
CA ALA A 153 9.59 -12.85 -19.64
C ALA A 153 8.50 -12.14 -18.80
N ALA A 154 7.23 -12.39 -19.09
CA ALA A 154 6.11 -11.83 -18.33
C ALA A 154 6.08 -12.33 -16.87
N ILE A 155 6.44 -13.59 -16.61
CA ILE A 155 6.60 -14.15 -15.26
C ILE A 155 7.76 -13.47 -14.51
N GLN A 156 8.89 -13.23 -15.19
CA GLN A 156 10.03 -12.52 -14.60
C GLN A 156 9.69 -11.07 -14.27
N GLU A 157 8.93 -10.40 -15.15
CA GLU A 157 8.42 -9.07 -14.91
C GLU A 157 7.47 -9.05 -13.71
N LEU A 158 6.50 -9.97 -13.63
CA LEU A 158 5.63 -10.12 -12.46
C LEU A 158 6.44 -10.28 -11.18
N ALA A 159 7.41 -11.20 -11.18
CA ALA A 159 8.25 -11.44 -10.01
C ALA A 159 9.04 -10.19 -9.62
N THR A 160 9.59 -9.46 -10.59
CA THR A 160 10.35 -8.22 -10.35
C THR A 160 9.44 -7.11 -9.80
N THR A 161 8.32 -6.84 -10.45
CA THR A 161 7.36 -5.77 -10.08
C THR A 161 6.75 -6.00 -8.70
N PHE A 162 6.50 -7.25 -8.32
CA PHE A 162 5.94 -7.59 -7.02
C PHE A 162 6.99 -7.95 -5.95
N GLY A 163 8.29 -7.97 -6.29
CA GLY A 163 9.37 -8.30 -5.37
C GLY A 163 9.32 -9.75 -4.86
N MET A 164 9.10 -10.70 -5.77
CA MET A 164 8.86 -12.12 -5.47
C MET A 164 9.94 -13.01 -6.06
N GLU A 165 10.14 -14.16 -5.42
CA GLU A 165 11.02 -15.22 -5.87
C GLU A 165 10.21 -16.39 -6.44
N ILE A 166 10.72 -16.98 -7.52
CA ILE A 166 10.02 -18.01 -8.29
C ILE A 166 10.52 -19.40 -7.88
N GLU A 167 9.59 -20.35 -7.80
CA GLU A 167 9.88 -21.78 -7.72
C GLU A 167 8.99 -22.56 -8.69
N TYR A 168 9.57 -23.55 -9.36
CA TYR A 168 8.87 -24.44 -10.27
C TYR A 168 8.78 -25.84 -9.67
N GLU A 169 7.65 -26.51 -9.83
CA GLU A 169 7.41 -27.87 -9.34
C GLU A 169 6.56 -28.65 -10.35
N VAL A 170 6.76 -29.97 -10.41
CA VAL A 170 5.88 -30.89 -11.15
C VAL A 170 5.29 -31.94 -10.22
N VAL A 171 3.96 -32.12 -10.31
CA VAL A 171 3.24 -33.21 -9.65
C VAL A 171 3.12 -34.36 -10.63
N PHE A 172 3.75 -35.48 -10.31
CA PHE A 172 3.84 -36.67 -11.14
C PHE A 172 3.45 -37.90 -10.29
N ASP A 173 2.56 -38.74 -10.82
CA ASP A 173 2.04 -39.91 -10.10
C ASP A 173 2.79 -41.23 -10.39
N GLY A 174 3.77 -41.19 -11.30
CA GLY A 174 4.51 -42.38 -11.76
C GLY A 174 4.23 -42.74 -13.21
N LEU A 175 3.10 -42.27 -13.76
CA LEU A 175 2.68 -42.54 -15.14
C LEU A 175 2.44 -41.25 -15.92
N HIS A 176 1.79 -40.24 -15.31
CA HIS A 176 1.41 -39.00 -15.97
C HIS A 176 1.81 -37.76 -15.14
N ILE A 177 2.08 -36.66 -15.85
CA ILE A 177 2.21 -35.35 -15.24
C ILE A 177 0.80 -34.83 -14.93
N ASN A 178 0.50 -34.65 -13.65
CA ASN A 178 -0.81 -34.16 -13.21
C ASN A 178 -0.86 -32.63 -13.22
N ARG A 179 0.25 -31.98 -12.83
CA ARG A 179 0.34 -30.52 -12.77
C ARG A 179 1.79 -30.05 -12.98
N LYS A 180 1.97 -28.99 -13.75
CA LYS A 180 3.17 -28.14 -13.74
C LYS A 180 2.82 -26.85 -13.00
N ILE A 181 3.66 -26.43 -12.05
CA ILE A 181 3.28 -25.41 -11.08
C ILE A 181 4.33 -24.31 -11.01
N VAL A 182 3.88 -23.05 -11.03
CA VAL A 182 4.69 -21.85 -10.76
C VAL A 182 4.28 -21.28 -9.42
N HIS A 183 5.20 -21.29 -8.46
CA HIS A 183 5.06 -20.65 -7.15
C HIS A 183 5.75 -19.29 -7.17
N MET A 184 5.18 -18.31 -6.47
CA MET A 184 5.79 -17.01 -6.25
C MET A 184 5.66 -16.62 -4.78
N VAL A 185 6.79 -16.57 -4.08
CA VAL A 185 6.86 -16.29 -2.63
C VAL A 185 7.78 -15.08 -2.38
N LYS A 186 7.65 -14.40 -1.25
CA LYS A 186 8.47 -13.20 -0.98
C LYS A 186 9.95 -13.53 -0.83
N ARG A 187 10.24 -14.67 -0.20
CA ARG A 187 11.59 -15.15 0.07
C ARG A 187 11.56 -16.67 0.20
N ARG A 188 12.36 -17.36 -0.60
CA ARG A 188 12.62 -18.81 -0.50
C ARG A 188 13.71 -19.08 0.51
N GLY A 189 13.64 -20.26 1.11
CA GLY A 189 14.55 -20.72 2.15
C GLY A 189 14.26 -20.10 3.52
N GLU A 190 14.96 -20.60 4.53
CA GLU A 190 14.76 -20.24 5.93
C GLU A 190 16.10 -19.83 6.58
N SER A 191 16.03 -19.26 7.79
CA SER A 191 17.23 -19.07 8.61
C SER A 191 17.47 -20.34 9.41
N THR A 192 18.32 -21.23 8.91
CA THR A 192 18.52 -22.57 9.48
C THR A 192 19.50 -22.60 10.64
N GLY A 193 20.21 -21.48 10.91
CA GLY A 193 21.30 -21.43 11.88
C GLY A 193 22.53 -22.27 11.48
N LYS A 194 22.53 -22.89 10.28
CA LYS A 194 23.65 -23.65 9.75
C LYS A 194 24.89 -22.78 9.67
N VAL A 195 26.01 -23.34 10.15
CA VAL A 195 27.35 -22.78 9.98
C VAL A 195 28.16 -23.74 9.11
N PHE A 196 28.65 -23.28 7.97
CA PHE A 196 29.67 -23.98 7.20
C PHE A 196 31.06 -23.69 7.79
N ARG A 197 31.82 -24.74 8.14
CA ARG A 197 33.16 -24.62 8.73
C ARG A 197 34.23 -25.34 7.91
N VAL A 198 35.41 -24.72 7.84
CA VAL A 198 36.63 -25.39 7.33
C VAL A 198 36.97 -26.57 8.23
N GLY A 199 37.28 -27.71 7.62
CA GLY A 199 37.57 -28.97 8.33
C GLY A 199 36.34 -29.73 8.83
N GLN A 200 35.13 -29.21 8.60
CA GLN A 200 33.88 -29.91 8.88
C GLN A 200 33.07 -30.11 7.59
N ASP A 201 32.64 -28.99 6.99
CA ASP A 201 31.75 -28.99 5.83
C ASP A 201 32.43 -28.48 4.57
N ILE A 202 33.34 -27.51 4.70
CA ILE A 202 33.97 -26.82 3.57
C ILE A 202 35.21 -27.59 3.14
N GLU A 203 35.22 -28.03 1.88
CA GLU A 203 36.41 -28.57 1.20
C GLU A 203 37.20 -27.45 0.53
N GLU A 204 36.51 -26.54 -0.18
CA GLU A 204 37.11 -25.41 -0.87
C GLU A 204 36.21 -24.17 -0.73
N ILE A 205 36.81 -22.98 -0.61
CA ILE A 205 36.13 -21.70 -0.68
C ILE A 205 36.80 -20.81 -1.72
N GLN A 206 36.02 -20.32 -2.67
CA GLN A 206 36.44 -19.31 -3.65
C GLN A 206 35.67 -18.03 -3.39
N VAL A 207 36.40 -16.94 -3.14
CA VAL A 207 35.82 -15.60 -2.92
C VAL A 207 35.91 -14.81 -4.22
N ASN A 208 34.78 -14.32 -4.70
CA ASN A 208 34.71 -13.42 -5.84
C ASN A 208 34.27 -12.04 -5.35
N GLU A 209 35.22 -11.12 -5.29
CA GLU A 209 35.01 -9.72 -4.89
C GLU A 209 34.74 -8.88 -6.14
N ASP A 210 33.53 -8.34 -6.27
CA ASP A 210 33.09 -7.63 -7.48
C ASP A 210 32.65 -6.20 -7.16
N SER A 211 33.47 -5.23 -7.60
CA SER A 211 33.15 -3.79 -7.51
C SER A 211 32.78 -3.18 -8.87
N ILE A 212 32.63 -3.99 -9.92
CA ILE A 212 32.14 -3.54 -11.22
C ILE A 212 30.75 -2.88 -11.10
N PRO A 213 29.77 -3.44 -10.38
CA PRO A 213 28.45 -2.81 -10.26
C PRO A 213 28.41 -1.65 -9.25
N LEU A 214 29.54 -1.23 -8.66
CA LEU A 214 29.55 -0.25 -7.57
C LEU A 214 29.42 1.20 -8.06
N PHE A 215 28.32 1.84 -7.68
CA PHE A 215 28.03 3.26 -7.92
C PHE A 215 27.60 3.96 -6.63
N THR A 216 27.98 5.22 -6.48
CA THR A 216 27.67 5.99 -5.25
C THR A 216 26.52 6.97 -5.44
N ALA A 217 26.03 7.14 -6.67
CA ALA A 217 24.83 7.89 -6.99
C ALA A 217 24.15 7.34 -8.25
N ILE A 218 22.86 7.62 -8.38
CA ILE A 218 22.03 7.23 -9.51
C ILE A 218 21.34 8.46 -10.11
N VAL A 219 21.20 8.49 -11.43
CA VAL A 219 20.42 9.47 -12.19
C VAL A 219 19.22 8.74 -12.79
N PRO A 220 18.03 8.80 -12.16
CA PRO A 220 16.82 8.23 -12.72
C PRO A 220 16.30 9.08 -13.89
N ILE A 221 15.96 8.41 -14.98
CA ILE A 221 15.42 9.01 -16.20
C ILE A 221 14.14 8.24 -16.55
N GLY A 222 13.00 8.92 -16.47
CA GLY A 222 11.71 8.36 -16.86
C GLY A 222 11.34 8.66 -18.32
N LYS A 223 10.13 8.23 -18.70
CA LYS A 223 9.59 8.42 -20.06
C LYS A 223 9.69 9.87 -20.56
N SER A 224 9.91 10.02 -21.87
CA SER A 224 9.89 11.32 -22.54
C SER A 224 8.48 11.84 -22.75
N ASP A 225 8.32 13.16 -22.64
CA ASP A 225 7.09 13.85 -23.03
C ASP A 225 6.96 13.95 -24.57
N SER A 226 5.86 14.55 -25.03
CA SER A 226 5.59 14.75 -26.46
C SER A 226 6.59 15.67 -27.17
N ALA A 227 7.42 16.41 -26.41
CA ALA A 227 8.51 17.23 -26.93
C ALA A 227 9.87 16.52 -26.86
N ASN A 228 9.88 15.20 -26.60
CA ASN A 228 11.05 14.34 -26.46
C ASN A 228 11.96 14.71 -25.29
N LYS A 229 11.43 15.39 -24.27
CA LYS A 229 12.15 15.72 -23.03
C LYS A 229 11.87 14.63 -21.98
N PRO A 230 12.89 13.95 -21.44
CA PRO A 230 12.69 12.91 -20.44
C PRO A 230 12.21 13.48 -19.10
N MET A 231 11.39 12.71 -18.39
CA MET A 231 11.10 12.96 -16.98
C MET A 231 12.39 12.75 -16.15
N THR A 232 12.75 13.72 -15.32
CA THR A 232 13.93 13.66 -14.43
C THR A 232 13.54 14.08 -13.01
N LEU A 233 14.45 13.98 -12.04
CA LEU A 233 14.22 14.45 -10.67
C LEU A 233 14.59 15.92 -10.43
N GLU A 234 14.98 16.66 -11.47
CA GLU A 234 15.55 18.01 -11.36
C GLU A 234 14.65 18.99 -10.59
N THR A 235 13.33 18.93 -10.82
CA THR A 235 12.34 19.78 -10.16
C THR A 235 11.61 19.11 -9.00
N TYR A 236 11.95 17.87 -8.67
CA TYR A 236 11.24 17.08 -7.66
C TYR A 236 11.86 17.23 -6.27
N ASN A 237 11.10 17.71 -5.28
CA ASN A 237 11.57 17.81 -3.89
C ASN A 237 10.78 16.85 -3.01
N PRO A 238 11.33 15.68 -2.64
CA PRO A 238 10.62 14.72 -1.80
C PRO A 238 10.44 15.27 -0.38
N THR A 239 9.29 14.99 0.24
CA THR A 239 9.01 15.35 1.65
C THR A 239 9.85 14.52 2.63
N TYR A 240 10.37 13.38 2.19
CA TYR A 240 11.22 12.49 2.96
C TYR A 240 12.31 11.88 2.06
N VAL A 241 13.53 11.86 2.56
CA VAL A 241 14.64 11.06 2.00
C VAL A 241 15.10 10.14 3.12
N GLU A 242 15.28 8.87 2.80
CA GLU A 242 15.75 7.88 3.76
C GLU A 242 17.13 8.23 4.33
N ASP A 243 17.31 8.04 5.64
CA ASP A 243 18.57 8.30 6.32
C ASP A 243 19.74 7.58 5.64
N GLY A 244 20.85 8.31 5.44
CA GLY A 244 22.02 7.80 4.72
C GLY A 244 21.98 8.03 3.21
N TYR A 245 20.88 8.54 2.67
CA TYR A 245 20.75 8.95 1.27
C TYR A 245 20.55 10.46 1.15
N GLU A 246 20.84 10.99 -0.03
CA GLU A 246 20.56 12.37 -0.37
C GLU A 246 19.90 12.48 -1.74
N LYS A 247 19.00 13.46 -1.89
CA LYS A 247 18.49 13.89 -3.18
C LYS A 247 19.10 15.24 -3.51
N ARG A 248 19.78 15.35 -4.66
CA ARG A 248 20.31 16.63 -5.18
C ARG A 248 20.07 16.72 -6.68
N ASP A 249 19.65 17.89 -7.14
CA ASP A 249 19.34 18.14 -8.55
C ASP A 249 18.48 17.02 -9.16
N LYS A 250 19.02 16.28 -10.13
CA LYS A 250 18.38 15.16 -10.83
C LYS A 250 18.80 13.77 -10.34
N TRP A 251 19.53 13.66 -9.23
CA TRP A 251 20.16 12.42 -8.79
C TRP A 251 19.94 12.13 -7.31
N ILE A 252 20.15 10.86 -6.96
CA ILE A 252 20.06 10.33 -5.60
C ILE A 252 21.44 9.75 -5.26
N GLY A 253 21.99 10.09 -4.10
CA GLY A 253 23.30 9.65 -3.64
C GLY A 253 23.23 8.81 -2.38
N SER A 254 24.12 7.84 -2.25
CA SER A 254 24.37 7.14 -0.98
C SER A 254 25.54 7.82 -0.29
N LEU A 255 25.30 8.38 0.89
CA LEU A 255 26.33 9.07 1.68
C LEU A 255 27.41 8.10 2.15
N GLU A 256 27.00 6.88 2.50
CA GLU A 256 27.90 5.78 2.86
C GLU A 256 28.79 5.37 1.69
N ALA A 257 28.19 5.07 0.54
CA ALA A 257 28.94 4.64 -0.63
C ALA A 257 29.88 5.75 -1.11
N PHE A 258 29.45 7.01 -1.05
CA PHE A 258 30.32 8.14 -1.33
C PHE A 258 31.50 8.22 -0.39
N GLN A 259 31.28 8.11 0.93
CA GLN A 259 32.37 8.15 1.92
C GLN A 259 33.43 7.07 1.67
N ASN A 260 33.00 5.87 1.29
CA ASN A 260 33.90 4.73 1.14
C ASN A 260 34.51 4.62 -0.27
N TYR A 261 33.79 5.08 -1.31
CA TYR A 261 34.10 4.75 -2.71
C TYR A 261 34.02 5.94 -3.67
N HIS A 262 34.06 7.18 -3.17
CA HIS A 262 34.14 8.36 -4.04
C HIS A 262 35.39 8.34 -4.92
N LEU A 263 35.30 8.93 -6.10
CA LEU A 263 36.45 9.22 -6.95
C LEU A 263 36.90 10.65 -6.68
N ASN A 264 37.92 10.83 -5.83
CA ASN A 264 38.49 12.14 -5.48
C ASN A 264 37.42 13.16 -5.03
N GLY A 265 36.55 12.75 -4.10
CA GLY A 265 35.45 13.59 -3.60
C GLY A 265 34.27 13.74 -4.57
N LYS A 266 34.17 12.90 -5.61
CA LYS A 266 33.05 12.89 -6.57
C LYS A 266 32.28 11.58 -6.54
N HIS A 267 30.97 11.66 -6.77
CA HIS A 267 30.13 10.48 -6.93
C HIS A 267 30.47 9.70 -8.19
N ARG A 268 30.24 8.38 -8.14
CA ARG A 268 30.23 7.46 -9.28
C ARG A 268 28.77 7.30 -9.71
N PHE A 269 28.41 7.85 -10.87
CA PHE A 269 27.01 7.91 -11.32
C PHE A 269 26.61 6.71 -12.18
N PHE A 270 25.48 6.11 -11.85
CA PHE A 270 24.74 5.16 -12.69
C PHE A 270 23.54 5.86 -13.34
N ILE A 271 23.26 5.57 -14.61
CA ILE A 271 22.07 6.06 -15.29
C ILE A 271 21.02 4.95 -15.26
N TYR A 272 19.89 5.23 -14.62
CA TYR A 272 18.78 4.29 -14.52
C TYR A 272 17.60 4.79 -15.36
N ARG A 273 17.11 3.93 -16.26
CA ARG A 273 15.97 4.25 -17.13
C ARG A 273 14.74 3.52 -16.64
N ASP A 274 13.67 4.26 -16.42
CA ASP A 274 12.38 3.76 -15.97
C ASP A 274 11.26 4.41 -16.78
N ASP A 275 11.06 3.90 -17.98
CA ASP A 275 10.03 4.39 -18.90
C ASP A 275 8.60 4.06 -18.40
N LYS A 276 8.48 3.25 -17.34
CA LYS A 276 7.19 2.85 -16.73
C LYS A 276 6.76 3.77 -15.60
N ALA A 277 7.67 4.52 -14.97
CA ALA A 277 7.32 5.51 -13.96
C ALA A 277 6.30 6.53 -14.50
N GLN A 278 5.20 6.71 -13.78
CA GLN A 278 4.13 7.65 -14.14
C GLN A 278 4.30 9.02 -13.50
N SER A 279 5.19 9.15 -12.50
CA SER A 279 5.46 10.41 -11.80
C SER A 279 6.92 10.53 -11.34
N GLN A 280 7.36 11.75 -11.02
CA GLN A 280 8.68 11.99 -10.44
C GLN A 280 8.84 11.33 -9.05
N ALA A 281 7.75 11.17 -8.30
CA ALA A 281 7.77 10.52 -7.00
C ALA A 281 8.03 9.01 -7.13
N GLU A 282 7.35 8.36 -8.07
CA GLU A 282 7.59 6.95 -8.39
C GLU A 282 8.99 6.75 -8.96
N LEU A 283 9.43 7.61 -9.88
CA LEU A 283 10.79 7.59 -10.43
C LEU A 283 11.86 7.75 -9.33
N PHE A 284 11.60 8.56 -8.31
CA PHE A 284 12.49 8.73 -7.16
C PHE A 284 12.56 7.45 -6.33
N ILE A 285 11.42 6.83 -6.01
CA ILE A 285 11.37 5.58 -5.23
C ILE A 285 12.08 4.46 -5.99
N ASN A 286 11.76 4.25 -7.26
CA ASN A 286 12.38 3.21 -8.09
C ASN A 286 13.89 3.44 -8.24
N GLY A 287 14.30 4.69 -8.44
CA GLY A 287 15.71 5.08 -8.46
C GLY A 287 16.43 4.82 -7.14
N LEU A 288 15.82 5.14 -5.99
CA LEU A 288 16.40 4.89 -4.67
C LEU A 288 16.55 3.39 -4.41
N GLU A 289 15.54 2.57 -4.74
CA GLU A 289 15.60 1.11 -4.60
C GLU A 289 16.68 0.50 -5.51
N GLU A 290 16.88 1.03 -6.71
CA GLU A 290 17.97 0.58 -7.57
C GLU A 290 19.34 1.00 -7.03
N LEU A 291 19.48 2.23 -6.51
CA LEU A 291 20.72 2.69 -5.86
C LEU A 291 21.11 1.78 -4.69
N LYS A 292 20.15 1.33 -3.89
CA LYS A 292 20.40 0.39 -2.78
C LYS A 292 21.08 -0.90 -3.24
N LYS A 293 20.78 -1.39 -4.45
CA LYS A 293 21.37 -2.62 -5.01
C LYS A 293 22.80 -2.42 -5.50
N ILE A 294 23.13 -1.23 -6.01
CA ILE A 294 24.41 -0.93 -6.66
C ILE A 294 25.37 -0.10 -5.80
N SER A 295 24.94 0.32 -4.60
CA SER A 295 25.75 1.15 -3.68
C SER A 295 26.71 0.38 -2.80
N LYS A 296 26.86 -0.94 -3.03
CA LYS A 296 27.76 -1.83 -2.31
C LYS A 296 28.47 -2.77 -3.30
N PRO A 297 29.71 -3.20 -3.01
CA PRO A 297 30.34 -4.30 -3.74
C PRO A 297 29.45 -5.55 -3.71
N LYS A 298 29.47 -6.33 -4.79
CA LYS A 298 28.67 -7.55 -4.93
C LYS A 298 29.55 -8.78 -4.75
N ASP A 299 29.97 -9.01 -3.52
CA ASP A 299 30.81 -10.15 -3.21
C ASP A 299 29.98 -11.44 -3.19
N SER A 300 30.57 -12.53 -3.69
CA SER A 300 29.95 -13.86 -3.73
C SER A 300 30.98 -14.93 -3.42
N TYR A 301 30.51 -16.03 -2.83
CA TYR A 301 31.39 -17.10 -2.37
C TYR A 301 30.92 -18.40 -3.01
N THR A 302 31.81 -19.14 -3.65
CA THR A 302 31.52 -20.51 -4.11
C THR A 302 32.21 -21.48 -3.17
N LEU A 303 31.44 -22.36 -2.55
CA LEU A 303 31.95 -23.35 -1.62
C LEU A 303 31.73 -24.74 -2.22
N ASN A 304 32.79 -25.54 -2.24
CA ASN A 304 32.67 -26.99 -2.36
C ASN A 304 32.43 -27.56 -0.96
N VAL A 305 31.30 -28.23 -0.76
CA VAL A 305 30.81 -28.60 0.57
C VAL A 305 30.35 -30.04 0.68
N PHE A 306 30.56 -30.62 1.85
CA PHE A 306 29.86 -31.82 2.28
C PHE A 306 28.50 -31.43 2.88
N LEU A 307 27.41 -31.81 2.20
CA LEU A 307 26.05 -31.64 2.72
C LEU A 307 25.77 -32.65 3.84
N LEU A 308 26.15 -32.29 5.07
CA LEU A 308 26.13 -33.20 6.21
C LEU A 308 24.73 -33.69 6.59
N GLU A 309 23.65 -32.97 6.28
CA GLU A 309 22.27 -33.47 6.49
C GLU A 309 22.09 -34.80 5.78
N GLU A 310 22.54 -34.88 4.54
CA GLU A 310 22.35 -36.07 3.73
C GLU A 310 23.21 -37.25 4.22
N LEU A 311 24.30 -36.98 4.95
CA LEU A 311 25.18 -38.01 5.51
C LEU A 311 24.78 -38.43 6.92
N SER A 312 24.28 -37.49 7.73
CA SER A 312 23.99 -37.68 9.16
C SER A 312 22.51 -37.83 9.49
N GLY A 313 21.62 -37.38 8.60
CA GLY A 313 20.17 -37.27 8.85
C GLY A 313 19.78 -36.16 9.83
N LEU A 314 20.71 -35.35 10.30
CA LEU A 314 20.44 -34.31 11.29
C LEU A 314 19.90 -33.04 10.62
N GLU A 315 18.71 -32.62 11.03
CA GLU A 315 18.07 -31.38 10.56
C GLU A 315 18.95 -30.12 10.78
N ALA A 316 19.79 -30.09 11.82
CA ALA A 316 20.70 -28.96 12.07
C ALA A 316 21.74 -28.75 10.94
N HIS A 317 21.94 -29.73 10.07
CA HIS A 317 22.81 -29.65 8.91
C HIS A 317 22.06 -29.36 7.60
N ARG A 318 20.74 -29.15 7.67
CA ARG A 318 19.89 -28.96 6.51
C ARG A 318 20.24 -27.69 5.75
N VAL A 319 20.31 -27.83 4.43
CA VAL A 319 20.59 -26.74 3.49
C VAL A 319 19.68 -26.88 2.28
N ARG A 320 18.98 -25.80 1.94
CA ARG A 320 18.16 -25.66 0.75
C ARG A 320 18.51 -24.37 0.01
N LEU A 321 18.12 -24.30 -1.25
CA LEU A 321 18.22 -23.08 -2.05
C LEU A 321 17.43 -21.94 -1.37
N GLY A 322 18.07 -20.78 -1.23
CA GLY A 322 17.50 -19.60 -0.57
C GLY A 322 17.77 -19.50 0.93
N ASP A 323 18.29 -20.55 1.58
CA ASP A 323 18.57 -20.54 3.03
C ASP A 323 19.61 -19.48 3.39
N SER A 324 19.41 -18.86 4.56
CA SER A 324 20.37 -17.91 5.15
C SER A 324 21.20 -18.61 6.23
N LEU A 325 22.53 -18.58 6.07
CA LEU A 325 23.49 -19.36 6.85
C LEU A 325 24.75 -18.55 7.19
N ARG A 326 25.65 -19.15 7.95
CA ARG A 326 26.95 -18.56 8.34
C ARG A 326 28.12 -19.32 7.76
N ILE A 327 29.19 -18.59 7.44
CA ILE A 327 30.49 -19.13 7.05
C ILE A 327 31.46 -18.82 8.18
N ASP A 328 32.12 -19.85 8.70
CA ASP A 328 33.19 -19.72 9.70
C ASP A 328 34.46 -20.38 9.14
N ALA A 329 35.24 -19.54 8.46
CA ALA A 329 36.55 -19.83 7.90
C ALA A 329 37.56 -18.82 8.47
N ARG A 330 37.59 -18.70 9.81
CA ARG A 330 38.42 -17.71 10.53
C ARG A 330 39.92 -17.83 10.22
N GLY A 331 40.41 -19.00 9.84
CA GLY A 331 41.79 -19.20 9.38
C GLY A 331 42.15 -18.36 8.15
N ASP A 332 41.15 -18.08 7.31
CA ASP A 332 41.26 -17.30 6.07
C ASP A 332 40.67 -15.88 6.23
N GLY A 333 40.39 -15.45 7.48
CA GLY A 333 39.81 -14.14 7.78
C GLY A 333 38.31 -14.01 7.47
N ILE A 334 37.64 -15.09 7.08
CA ILE A 334 36.25 -15.07 6.63
C ILE A 334 35.34 -15.51 7.78
N LEU A 335 34.49 -14.58 8.22
CA LEU A 335 33.37 -14.86 9.10
C LEU A 335 32.18 -14.07 8.57
N ALA A 336 31.22 -14.73 7.95
CA ALA A 336 30.18 -14.04 7.19
C ALA A 336 28.79 -14.66 7.38
N GLN A 337 27.76 -13.85 7.18
CA GLN A 337 26.39 -14.32 6.94
C GLN A 337 26.13 -14.25 5.44
N ALA A 338 25.49 -15.26 4.87
CA ALA A 338 25.23 -15.32 3.44
C ALA A 338 23.98 -16.15 3.13
N ARG A 339 23.54 -16.09 1.88
CA ARG A 339 22.35 -16.79 1.39
C ARG A 339 22.69 -17.71 0.23
N VAL A 340 22.16 -18.93 0.22
CA VAL A 340 22.36 -19.89 -0.88
C VAL A 340 21.61 -19.40 -2.14
N SER A 341 22.34 -19.00 -3.17
CA SER A 341 21.78 -18.46 -4.41
C SER A 341 21.88 -19.41 -5.60
N VAL A 342 22.88 -20.29 -5.60
CA VAL A 342 22.98 -21.42 -6.52
C VAL A 342 23.27 -22.66 -5.72
N TRP A 343 22.58 -23.74 -6.06
CA TRP A 343 22.81 -25.03 -5.48
C TRP A 343 22.99 -26.07 -6.56
N THR A 344 24.19 -26.67 -6.56
CA THR A 344 24.60 -27.71 -7.49
C THR A 344 24.78 -28.99 -6.70
N ARG A 345 24.04 -30.04 -7.04
CA ARG A 345 24.10 -31.31 -6.32
C ARG A 345 24.25 -32.50 -7.24
N SER A 346 24.87 -33.55 -6.72
CA SER A 346 24.87 -34.88 -7.31
C SER A 346 23.90 -35.77 -6.55
N LEU A 347 23.09 -36.54 -7.29
CA LEU A 347 22.11 -37.46 -6.73
C LEU A 347 22.77 -38.74 -6.18
N GLN A 348 24.00 -39.02 -6.61
CA GLN A 348 24.75 -40.23 -6.26
C GLN A 348 25.93 -39.94 -5.33
N ASP A 349 26.73 -38.91 -5.62
CA ASP A 349 27.95 -38.57 -4.89
C ASP A 349 27.84 -37.20 -4.25
N LYS A 350 27.39 -37.20 -3.00
CA LYS A 350 27.12 -35.99 -2.21
C LYS A 350 28.35 -35.10 -2.03
N LYS A 351 29.56 -35.66 -2.18
CA LYS A 351 30.84 -34.93 -2.13
C LYS A 351 31.07 -34.00 -3.32
N LYS A 352 30.32 -34.18 -4.40
CA LYS A 352 30.40 -33.33 -5.61
C LYS A 352 29.44 -32.14 -5.55
N SER A 353 28.77 -31.92 -4.42
CA SER A 353 27.79 -30.84 -4.28
C SER A 353 28.51 -29.54 -3.95
N THR A 354 28.08 -28.46 -4.60
CA THR A 354 28.61 -27.12 -4.37
C THR A 354 27.48 -26.13 -4.13
N VAL A 355 27.77 -25.09 -3.37
CA VAL A 355 26.84 -23.98 -3.13
C VAL A 355 27.52 -22.67 -3.51
N THR A 356 26.81 -21.82 -4.24
CA THR A 356 27.19 -20.42 -4.38
C THR A 356 26.34 -19.61 -3.43
N LEU A 357 27.00 -18.74 -2.68
CA LEU A 357 26.43 -17.86 -1.68
C LEU A 357 26.50 -16.42 -2.18
N SER A 358 25.40 -15.69 -2.00
CA SER A 358 25.28 -14.25 -2.27
C SER A 358 24.74 -13.52 -1.04
N GLU A 359 24.48 -12.21 -1.18
CA GLU A 359 24.04 -11.36 -0.07
C GLU A 359 25.02 -11.43 1.12
N VAL A 360 26.33 -11.44 0.83
CA VAL A 360 27.33 -11.73 1.86
C VAL A 360 27.58 -10.52 2.74
N ILE A 361 27.43 -10.72 4.05
CA ILE A 361 27.69 -9.73 5.09
C ILE A 361 28.88 -10.21 5.92
N ASN A 362 30.03 -9.54 5.75
CA ASN A 362 31.24 -9.83 6.52
C ASN A 362 31.08 -9.36 7.98
N THR A 363 31.19 -10.31 8.90
CA THR A 363 31.05 -10.14 10.36
C THR A 363 32.36 -10.34 11.11
N SER A 364 33.50 -10.36 10.41
CA SER A 364 34.81 -10.54 11.03
C SER A 364 35.19 -9.35 11.93
N PRO A 365 35.98 -9.55 13.00
CA PRO A 365 36.49 -8.47 13.87
C PRO A 365 37.16 -7.31 13.11
N ALA A 366 37.71 -7.57 11.92
CA ALA A 366 38.27 -6.54 11.05
C ALA A 366 37.20 -5.63 10.41
N SER A 367 35.99 -6.14 10.12
CA SER A 367 34.88 -5.31 9.63
C SER A 367 34.29 -4.41 10.72
N TYR A 368 34.36 -4.83 11.99
CA TYR A 368 34.05 -3.95 13.11
C TYR A 368 35.05 -2.80 13.24
N GLN A 369 36.33 -3.00 12.91
CA GLN A 369 37.32 -1.92 12.95
C GLN A 369 37.07 -0.87 11.86
N SER A 370 36.71 -1.29 10.64
CA SER A 370 36.33 -0.35 9.58
C SER A 370 35.02 0.37 9.88
N GLU A 371 34.02 -0.33 10.43
CA GLU A 371 32.75 0.29 10.85
C GLU A 371 32.95 1.22 12.06
N VAL A 372 33.81 0.87 13.02
CA VAL A 372 34.21 1.76 14.12
C VAL A 372 34.95 2.99 13.60
N GLN A 373 35.83 2.87 12.61
CA GLN A 373 36.46 4.03 11.98
C GLN A 373 35.45 4.91 11.24
N ARG A 374 34.49 4.31 10.55
CA ARG A 374 33.37 5.02 9.91
C ARG A 374 32.50 5.75 10.92
N LEU A 375 32.11 5.09 12.01
CA LEU A 375 31.35 5.69 13.11
C LEU A 375 32.13 6.80 13.79
N LYS A 376 33.44 6.65 13.99
CA LYS A 376 34.32 7.73 14.47
C LYS A 376 34.31 8.95 13.54
N ALA A 377 34.35 8.74 12.22
CA ALA A 377 34.28 9.83 11.25
C ALA A 377 32.91 10.54 11.26
N ILE A 378 31.80 9.79 11.42
CA ILE A 378 30.45 10.34 11.58
C ILE A 378 30.36 11.15 12.88
N ILE A 379 30.85 10.59 13.99
CA ILE A 379 30.90 11.27 15.29
C ILE A 379 31.71 12.55 15.17
N GLN A 380 32.90 12.53 14.58
CA GLN A 380 33.72 13.75 14.38
C GLN A 380 33.04 14.80 13.50
N ARG A 381 32.30 14.37 12.48
CA ARG A 381 31.52 15.28 11.61
C ARG A 381 30.37 15.93 12.38
N ASN A 382 29.64 15.14 13.16
CA ASN A 382 28.53 15.62 14.00
C ASN A 382 29.05 16.46 15.16
N GLU A 383 30.19 16.11 15.75
CA GLU A 383 30.90 16.88 16.77
C GLU A 383 31.20 18.28 16.25
N LYS A 384 31.78 18.43 15.05
CA LYS A 384 31.99 19.77 14.43
C LYS A 384 30.69 20.56 14.23
N ALA A 385 29.60 19.88 13.86
CA ALA A 385 28.29 20.52 13.70
C ALA A 385 27.69 20.94 15.06
N TRP A 386 27.86 20.10 16.09
CA TRP A 386 27.47 20.37 17.47
C TRP A 386 28.32 21.46 18.12
N THR A 387 29.63 21.52 17.87
CA THR A 387 30.52 22.59 18.36
C THR A 387 30.06 23.93 17.83
N LYS A 388 29.73 24.01 16.53
CA LYS A 388 29.19 25.21 15.88
C LYS A 388 27.82 25.64 16.43
N ALA A 389 26.98 24.68 16.82
CA ALA A 389 25.72 24.94 17.52
C ALA A 389 25.94 25.31 19.00
N SER A 390 27.00 24.82 19.64
CA SER A 390 27.35 25.15 21.02
C SER A 390 27.91 26.57 21.15
N GLU A 391 28.70 27.04 20.17
CA GLU A 391 29.23 28.41 20.13
C GLU A 391 28.12 29.46 20.05
N SER A 392 26.99 29.17 19.39
CA SER A 392 25.80 30.04 19.40
C SER A 392 25.02 30.01 20.72
N THR A 393 25.26 29.01 21.57
CA THR A 393 24.56 28.80 22.84
C THR A 393 25.38 29.30 24.05
N GLN A 394 26.71 29.37 23.91
CA GLN A 394 27.64 29.75 24.98
C GLN A 394 27.39 31.18 25.55
N SER A 395 26.88 32.12 24.74
CA SER A 395 26.55 33.48 25.21
C SER A 395 25.40 33.55 26.21
N ALA A 396 24.60 32.49 26.32
CA ALA A 396 23.49 32.39 27.27
C ALA A 396 23.88 31.71 28.59
N PHE A 397 25.01 31.00 28.64
CA PHE A 397 25.41 30.16 29.79
C PHE A 397 26.44 30.79 30.74
N ASP A 398 27.06 31.92 30.39
CA ASP A 398 28.05 32.63 31.24
C ASP A 398 27.45 33.29 32.51
N LYS A 399 26.24 32.93 32.93
CA LYS A 399 25.54 33.50 34.11
C LYS A 399 25.25 32.53 35.26
N MET A 400 25.75 31.30 35.26
CA MET A 400 25.48 30.38 36.37
C MET A 400 26.76 29.74 36.91
N ASP A 401 27.10 30.17 38.13
CA ASP A 401 28.30 29.84 38.88
C ASP A 401 28.37 28.36 39.30
N ALA A 402 29.61 27.88 39.33
CA ALA A 402 30.03 26.51 39.53
C ALA A 402 30.38 26.27 41.01
N ALA A 403 29.53 25.54 41.76
CA ALA A 403 29.92 25.11 43.10
C ALA A 403 29.27 23.84 43.67
N GLN A 404 28.24 23.23 43.08
CA GLN A 404 27.69 21.97 43.59
C GLN A 404 27.27 21.00 42.48
N ALA A 405 27.83 19.79 42.56
CA ALA A 405 27.52 18.68 41.66
C ALA A 405 26.10 18.16 41.92
N GLY A 406 25.21 18.37 40.93
CA GLY A 406 23.93 17.69 40.80
C GLY A 406 22.77 18.22 41.66
N PHE A 407 21.55 17.91 41.23
CA PHE A 407 20.31 18.15 41.96
C PHE A 407 19.86 16.83 42.60
N SER A 408 19.56 16.79 43.91
CA SER A 408 18.91 15.64 44.56
C SER A 408 17.41 15.56 44.27
N THR A 409 16.80 16.69 43.93
CA THR A 409 15.41 16.81 43.48
C THR A 409 15.34 17.89 42.41
N LEU A 410 14.70 17.58 41.28
CA LEU A 410 14.53 18.49 40.15
C LEU A 410 13.05 18.87 40.06
N TYR A 411 12.71 20.12 40.40
CA TYR A 411 11.38 20.68 40.18
C TYR A 411 11.36 21.34 38.81
N VAL A 412 10.70 20.71 37.85
CA VAL A 412 10.57 21.16 36.46
C VAL A 412 9.13 21.01 36.02
N GLY A 413 8.64 21.98 35.25
CA GLY A 413 7.23 21.99 34.82
C GLY A 413 6.87 20.81 33.91
N GLU A 414 7.69 20.53 32.90
CA GLU A 414 7.49 19.43 31.95
C GLU A 414 8.83 18.75 31.63
N VAL A 415 8.83 17.42 31.64
CA VAL A 415 9.99 16.59 31.26
C VAL A 415 9.63 15.76 30.03
N ILE A 416 10.22 16.08 28.89
CA ILE A 416 10.06 15.30 27.65
C ILE A 416 11.22 14.30 27.58
N SER A 417 10.99 13.08 28.07
CA SER A 417 12.00 12.01 28.06
C SER A 417 11.37 10.65 27.72
N PRO A 418 11.98 9.85 26.81
CA PRO A 418 11.53 8.49 26.53
C PRO A 418 11.59 7.56 27.75
N SER A 419 12.34 7.93 28.79
CA SER A 419 12.62 7.10 29.96
C SER A 419 11.91 7.56 31.23
N VAL A 420 11.19 8.68 31.20
CA VAL A 420 10.45 9.22 32.36
C VAL A 420 8.96 9.13 32.08
N VAL A 421 8.22 8.39 32.92
CA VAL A 421 6.77 8.23 32.79
C VAL A 421 6.07 9.49 33.27
N SER A 422 5.27 10.13 32.42
CA SER A 422 4.42 11.25 32.82
C SER A 422 3.29 10.77 33.74
N TYR A 423 3.26 11.32 34.96
CA TYR A 423 2.28 11.00 35.99
C TYR A 423 1.24 12.13 36.12
N ARG A 424 -0.01 11.75 36.45
CA ARG A 424 -1.06 12.70 36.75
C ARG A 424 -2.14 12.16 37.70
N ASP A 425 -2.56 13.00 38.64
CA ASP A 425 -3.63 12.76 39.63
C ASP A 425 -4.70 13.86 39.72
N GLU A 426 -4.56 14.96 38.97
CA GLU A 426 -5.58 16.01 38.85
C GLU A 426 -6.33 15.95 37.51
N ASP A 427 -7.63 16.24 37.52
CA ASP A 427 -8.49 16.20 36.34
C ASP A 427 -8.04 17.17 35.23
N ILE A 428 -8.34 16.84 33.97
CA ILE A 428 -8.14 17.75 32.83
C ILE A 428 -9.18 17.58 31.74
N VAL A 429 -9.44 18.68 31.05
CA VAL A 429 -10.14 18.70 29.78
C VAL A 429 -9.17 19.12 28.68
N PHE A 430 -8.84 18.20 27.77
CA PHE A 430 -8.21 18.52 26.50
C PHE A 430 -9.28 18.91 25.48
N LYS A 431 -9.05 20.01 24.77
CA LYS A 431 -9.90 20.47 23.68
C LYS A 431 -9.22 20.22 22.33
N VAL A 432 -9.98 19.74 21.37
CA VAL A 432 -9.55 19.56 19.97
C VAL A 432 -10.35 20.52 19.12
N ASP A 433 -9.69 21.45 18.42
CA ASP A 433 -10.31 22.31 17.41
C ASP A 433 -9.72 21.94 16.04
N PRO A 434 -10.41 21.12 15.23
CA PRO A 434 -9.92 20.68 13.93
C PRO A 434 -9.63 21.81 12.93
N VAL A 435 -10.17 23.01 13.17
CA VAL A 435 -10.08 24.15 12.26
C VAL A 435 -9.00 25.13 12.71
N ASN A 436 -9.04 25.56 13.98
CA ASN A 436 -8.19 26.64 14.50
C ASN A 436 -7.16 26.17 15.53
N GLY A 437 -7.17 24.89 15.90
CA GLY A 437 -6.25 24.36 16.89
C GLY A 437 -4.79 24.33 16.41
N ASP A 438 -3.88 24.17 17.36
CA ASP A 438 -2.45 24.05 17.10
C ASP A 438 -1.86 22.85 17.84
N ASP A 439 -1.25 21.90 17.11
CA ASP A 439 -0.68 20.70 17.72
C ASP A 439 0.64 20.96 18.46
N ILE A 440 1.28 22.11 18.21
CA ILE A 440 2.55 22.51 18.83
C ILE A 440 2.35 22.91 20.30
N ASN A 441 1.16 23.40 20.67
CA ASN A 441 0.86 23.78 22.05
C ASN A 441 0.73 22.55 22.97
N ASN A 442 0.72 22.75 24.29
CA ASN A 442 0.62 21.66 25.27
C ASN A 442 -0.80 21.10 25.47
N GLY A 443 -1.83 21.68 24.84
CA GLY A 443 -3.23 21.26 24.93
C GLY A 443 -3.94 21.61 26.23
N ILE A 444 -3.28 22.29 27.18
CA ILE A 444 -3.86 22.62 28.50
C ILE A 444 -4.60 23.97 28.45
N HIS A 445 -3.99 24.98 27.84
CA HIS A 445 -4.52 26.36 27.82
C HIS A 445 -5.12 26.76 26.47
N ALA A 446 -4.79 26.03 25.41
CA ALA A 446 -5.27 26.24 24.05
C ALA A 446 -5.62 24.88 23.42
N PRO A 447 -6.61 24.83 22.51
CA PRO A 447 -6.99 23.58 21.87
C PRO A 447 -5.87 23.06 20.97
N LYS A 448 -5.64 21.75 21.00
CA LYS A 448 -4.85 21.07 19.97
C LYS A 448 -5.68 20.96 18.70
N ARG A 449 -5.03 20.78 17.55
CA ARG A 449 -5.74 20.66 16.27
C ARG A 449 -6.28 19.25 16.06
N THR A 450 -5.56 18.24 16.51
CA THR A 450 -5.82 16.84 16.19
C THR A 450 -6.07 15.99 17.42
N LEU A 451 -6.91 14.95 17.27
CA LEU A 451 -7.09 13.91 18.30
C LEU A 451 -5.78 13.18 18.57
N SER A 452 -4.99 12.94 17.53
CA SER A 452 -3.70 12.27 17.60
C SER A 452 -2.70 13.03 18.48
N ALA A 453 -2.64 14.36 18.36
CA ALA A 453 -1.77 15.17 19.22
C ALA A 453 -2.26 15.20 20.68
N VAL A 454 -3.58 15.16 20.92
CA VAL A 454 -4.11 15.01 22.28
C VAL A 454 -3.71 13.65 22.86
N PHE A 455 -3.90 12.55 22.14
CA PHE A 455 -3.57 11.21 22.62
C PHE A 455 -2.07 11.03 22.91
N GLN A 456 -1.20 11.78 22.23
CA GLN A 456 0.22 11.83 22.55
C GLN A 456 0.53 12.61 23.83
N ALA A 457 -0.29 13.63 24.15
CA ALA A 457 -0.16 14.46 25.34
C ALA A 457 -0.83 13.88 26.58
N VAL A 458 -1.68 12.86 26.44
CA VAL A 458 -2.26 12.14 27.58
C VAL A 458 -1.12 11.50 28.41
N PRO A 459 -1.07 11.74 29.74
CA PRO A 459 -0.09 11.14 30.63
C PRO A 459 -0.07 9.61 30.55
N ARG A 460 1.13 9.02 30.57
CA ARG A 460 1.29 7.56 30.47
C ARG A 460 0.94 6.84 31.77
N TYR A 461 0.95 7.54 32.90
CA TYR A 461 0.39 7.08 34.17
C TYR A 461 -0.66 8.09 34.65
N ASN A 462 -1.93 7.67 34.71
CA ASN A 462 -3.06 8.52 35.02
C ASN A 462 -3.94 7.91 36.12
N ASP A 463 -4.05 8.64 37.23
CA ASP A 463 -4.99 8.37 38.34
C ASP A 463 -6.15 9.38 38.38
N ALA A 464 -6.21 10.31 37.41
CA ALA A 464 -7.21 11.37 37.33
C ALA A 464 -8.32 11.09 36.30
N PHE A 465 -9.27 12.03 36.17
CA PHE A 465 -10.25 12.06 35.08
C PHE A 465 -9.80 12.97 33.94
N ILE A 466 -9.49 12.35 32.81
CA ILE A 466 -9.12 13.05 31.58
C ILE A 466 -10.32 13.05 30.66
N THR A 467 -10.73 14.22 30.19
CA THR A 467 -11.79 14.38 29.18
C THR A 467 -11.18 14.96 27.91
N VAL A 468 -11.49 14.39 26.75
CA VAL A 468 -11.12 14.89 25.43
C VAL A 468 -12.40 15.33 24.72
N GLN A 469 -12.47 16.60 24.33
CA GLN A 469 -13.66 17.18 23.69
C GLN A 469 -13.29 17.80 22.35
N VAL A 470 -13.98 17.40 21.29
CA VAL A 470 -13.90 18.09 20.00
C VAL A 470 -14.81 19.32 20.00
N LEU A 471 -14.26 20.45 19.57
CA LEU A 471 -14.96 21.73 19.45
C LEU A 471 -15.59 21.88 18.06
N GLY A 472 -16.75 22.54 18.04
CA GLY A 472 -17.53 22.77 16.83
C GLY A 472 -18.46 21.61 16.48
N ASP A 473 -19.40 21.90 15.59
CA ASP A 473 -20.36 20.93 15.04
C ASP A 473 -20.05 20.64 13.58
N ASN A 474 -20.49 19.46 13.11
CA ASN A 474 -20.35 19.01 11.72
C ASN A 474 -18.91 19.01 11.19
N GLN A 475 -17.93 18.87 12.06
CA GLN A 475 -16.52 18.77 11.70
C GLN A 475 -16.24 17.43 11.02
N ILE A 476 -15.37 17.42 10.01
CA ILE A 476 -14.89 16.22 9.35
C ILE A 476 -13.40 16.08 9.68
N ILE A 477 -13.06 15.05 10.46
CA ILE A 477 -11.73 14.85 11.04
C ILE A 477 -11.06 13.68 10.33
N TYR A 478 -10.00 13.92 9.56
CA TYR A 478 -9.28 12.87 8.84
C TYR A 478 -8.07 12.39 9.63
N GLU A 479 -8.26 11.40 10.50
CA GLU A 479 -7.21 10.92 11.39
C GLU A 479 -7.29 9.42 11.63
N ASN A 480 -6.15 8.80 11.96
CA ASN A 480 -6.10 7.44 12.50
C ASN A 480 -5.56 7.43 13.94
N PRO A 481 -6.29 8.00 14.93
CA PRO A 481 -5.73 8.27 16.24
C PRO A 481 -5.46 6.96 17.02
N GLU A 482 -4.32 6.93 17.72
CA GLU A 482 -3.90 5.79 18.54
C GLU A 482 -3.68 6.21 20.00
N LEU A 483 -4.52 5.69 20.90
CA LEU A 483 -4.36 5.80 22.35
C LEU A 483 -3.63 4.55 22.86
N LYS A 484 -2.43 4.72 23.43
CA LYS A 484 -1.62 3.58 23.86
C LYS A 484 -0.92 3.74 25.20
N GLY A 485 -0.74 2.64 25.92
CA GLY A 485 0.21 2.59 27.05
C GLY A 485 -0.16 3.49 28.23
N ILE A 486 -1.46 3.67 28.51
CA ILE A 486 -1.93 4.42 29.66
C ILE A 486 -2.13 3.47 30.83
N SER A 487 -1.35 3.68 31.89
CA SER A 487 -1.40 2.93 33.15
C SER A 487 -2.07 3.76 34.25
N GLY A 488 -2.45 3.14 35.37
CA GLY A 488 -3.06 3.81 36.54
C GLY A 488 -4.54 3.46 36.74
N GLY A 489 -5.13 3.97 37.82
CA GLY A 489 -6.52 3.74 38.25
C GLY A 489 -7.53 4.77 37.73
N GLY A 490 -7.08 5.80 37.03
CA GLY A 490 -7.90 6.86 36.46
C GLY A 490 -8.78 6.43 35.28
N ARG A 491 -9.38 7.44 34.63
CA ARG A 491 -10.20 7.22 33.43
C ARG A 491 -9.91 8.26 32.35
N VAL A 492 -10.11 7.86 31.09
CA VAL A 492 -10.07 8.75 29.94
C VAL A 492 -11.41 8.69 29.21
N GLN A 493 -12.06 9.83 29.06
CA GLN A 493 -13.30 9.99 28.31
C GLN A 493 -13.02 10.75 27.02
N ILE A 494 -13.51 10.22 25.90
CA ILE A 494 -13.36 10.81 24.57
C ILE A 494 -14.75 11.09 24.03
N ASP A 495 -15.06 12.37 23.88
CA ASP A 495 -16.33 12.88 23.35
C ASP A 495 -16.06 13.64 22.04
N VAL A 496 -16.42 13.02 20.91
CA VAL A 496 -16.22 13.61 19.58
C VAL A 496 -17.40 14.50 19.18
N GLY A 497 -18.58 14.25 19.73
CA GLY A 497 -19.82 14.93 19.39
C GLY A 497 -20.52 14.30 18.18
N LYS A 498 -21.80 13.97 18.34
CA LYS A 498 -22.57 13.17 17.36
C LYS A 498 -22.63 13.73 15.93
N SER A 499 -22.55 15.06 15.80
CA SER A 499 -22.61 15.79 14.53
C SER A 499 -21.27 15.73 13.78
N ASN A 500 -20.18 15.54 14.51
CA ASN A 500 -18.82 15.45 13.99
C ASN A 500 -18.55 14.04 13.47
N LYS A 501 -17.68 13.95 12.46
CA LYS A 501 -17.38 12.71 11.78
C LYS A 501 -15.88 12.46 11.75
N LEU A 502 -15.46 11.32 12.29
CA LEU A 502 -14.09 10.84 12.23
C LEU A 502 -13.91 9.94 11.00
N MET A 503 -13.17 10.47 10.01
CA MET A 503 -12.81 9.81 8.77
C MET A 503 -11.46 9.08 8.92
N GLY A 504 -11.52 7.89 9.50
CA GLY A 504 -10.36 7.02 9.69
C GLY A 504 -10.57 6.03 10.83
N ARG A 505 -9.51 5.31 11.19
CA ARG A 505 -9.55 4.20 12.13
C ARG A 505 -9.03 4.62 13.49
N MET A 506 -9.61 4.12 14.57
CA MET A 506 -9.10 4.35 15.92
C MET A 506 -8.47 3.10 16.51
N PHE A 507 -7.36 3.28 17.21
CA PHE A 507 -6.63 2.23 17.89
C PHE A 507 -6.54 2.53 19.39
N ILE A 508 -6.89 1.55 20.21
CA ILE A 508 -6.70 1.54 21.66
C ILE A 508 -5.82 0.35 21.99
N ARG A 509 -4.65 0.59 22.60
CA ARG A 509 -3.65 -0.46 22.86
C ARG A 509 -3.08 -0.39 24.26
N ASN A 510 -2.97 -1.52 24.96
CA ASN A 510 -2.19 -1.64 26.19
C ASN A 510 -2.56 -0.58 27.26
N CYS A 511 -3.86 -0.37 27.50
CA CYS A 511 -4.35 0.63 28.44
C CYS A 511 -5.00 -0.04 29.65
N THR A 512 -4.58 0.28 30.87
CA THR A 512 -5.20 -0.23 32.10
C THR A 512 -6.23 0.71 32.72
N ASN A 513 -6.19 1.99 32.35
CA ASN A 513 -7.25 2.97 32.66
C ASN A 513 -8.60 2.55 32.07
N THR A 514 -9.68 2.97 32.72
CA THR A 514 -11.03 2.82 32.14
C THR A 514 -11.23 3.86 31.04
N LEU A 515 -11.70 3.42 29.87
CA LEU A 515 -11.92 4.28 28.71
C LEU A 515 -13.41 4.45 28.41
N TYR A 516 -13.84 5.67 28.15
CA TYR A 516 -15.20 5.99 27.68
C TYR A 516 -15.13 6.59 26.29
N LEU A 517 -15.85 6.01 25.34
CA LEU A 517 -16.03 6.51 23.98
C LEU A 517 -17.49 6.91 23.80
N ASN A 518 -17.77 8.22 23.78
CA ASN A 518 -19.14 8.72 23.68
C ASN A 518 -19.34 9.60 22.46
N ASP A 519 -20.55 9.51 21.88
CA ASP A 519 -21.02 10.42 20.83
C ASP A 519 -20.04 10.49 19.64
N ILE A 520 -19.60 9.33 19.14
CA ILE A 520 -18.61 9.25 18.05
C ILE A 520 -19.24 8.69 16.79
N THR A 521 -19.12 9.41 15.68
CA THR A 521 -19.51 8.93 14.35
C THR A 521 -18.25 8.64 13.51
N TYR A 522 -17.96 7.37 13.28
CA TYR A 522 -16.92 6.92 12.35
C TYR A 522 -17.54 6.68 10.97
N GLN A 523 -16.98 7.29 9.92
CA GLN A 523 -17.36 6.92 8.54
C GLN A 523 -16.11 6.76 7.69
N ASN A 524 -16.06 5.68 6.92
CA ASN A 524 -15.00 5.52 5.94
C ASN A 524 -15.27 6.35 4.67
N GLN A 525 -14.23 6.85 3.99
CA GLN A 525 -14.34 7.46 2.66
C GLN A 525 -13.37 6.88 1.62
N THR A 526 -12.45 6.00 2.02
CA THR A 526 -11.41 5.43 1.12
C THR A 526 -11.34 3.91 1.20
N VAL A 527 -10.86 3.28 0.13
CA VAL A 527 -10.55 1.85 0.12
C VAL A 527 -9.20 1.67 0.82
N PHE A 528 -9.17 1.02 1.98
CA PHE A 528 -7.92 0.66 2.65
C PHE A 528 -7.35 -0.61 2.00
N GLU A 529 -6.35 -0.51 1.13
CA GLU A 529 -5.77 -1.66 0.41
C GLU A 529 -4.94 -2.60 1.32
N SER A 530 -4.51 -2.14 2.49
CA SER A 530 -3.62 -2.86 3.42
C SER A 530 -4.29 -3.40 4.70
N ALA A 531 -5.58 -3.17 4.93
CA ALA A 531 -6.24 -3.38 6.23
C ALA A 531 -6.98 -4.74 6.40
N LYS A 532 -6.47 -5.82 5.78
CA LYS A 532 -7.06 -7.15 5.95
C LYS A 532 -6.83 -7.62 7.41
N ALA A 533 -7.91 -7.99 8.10
CA ALA A 533 -7.99 -8.39 9.52
C ALA A 533 -8.06 -7.27 10.58
N GLU A 534 -8.31 -6.03 10.19
CA GLU A 534 -8.54 -4.93 11.14
C GLU A 534 -9.99 -4.39 11.06
N GLY A 535 -10.39 -3.67 12.11
CA GLY A 535 -11.68 -2.98 12.19
C GLY A 535 -11.58 -1.47 12.00
N MET A 536 -12.73 -0.78 12.04
CA MET A 536 -12.78 0.69 12.11
C MET A 536 -12.34 1.17 13.50
N LEU A 537 -12.82 0.49 14.55
CA LEU A 537 -12.38 0.64 15.92
C LEU A 537 -11.64 -0.62 16.36
N ASN A 538 -10.41 -0.47 16.81
CA ASN A 538 -9.55 -1.59 17.19
C ASN A 538 -9.12 -1.47 18.66
N ILE A 539 -9.46 -2.45 19.47
CA ILE A 539 -9.22 -2.48 20.91
C ILE A 539 -8.37 -3.71 21.25
N TYR A 540 -7.12 -3.47 21.67
CA TYR A 540 -6.15 -4.52 21.95
C TYR A 540 -5.58 -4.35 23.37
N ASN A 541 -5.63 -5.41 24.17
CA ASN A 541 -5.06 -5.44 25.53
C ASN A 541 -5.48 -4.22 26.39
N ALA A 542 -6.76 -3.86 26.35
CA ALA A 542 -7.34 -2.78 27.13
C ALA A 542 -8.15 -3.36 28.30
N ALA A 543 -7.96 -2.82 29.50
CA ALA A 543 -8.61 -3.35 30.71
C ALA A 543 -10.13 -3.19 30.68
N SER A 544 -10.64 -2.02 30.30
CA SER A 544 -12.09 -1.77 30.16
C SER A 544 -12.39 -0.61 29.24
N VAL A 545 -13.23 -0.84 28.22
CA VAL A 545 -13.73 0.19 27.30
C VAL A 545 -15.25 0.23 27.34
N PHE A 546 -15.83 1.40 27.57
CA PHE A 546 -17.26 1.65 27.58
C PHE A 546 -17.62 2.52 26.38
N MET A 547 -18.51 2.03 25.53
CA MET A 547 -18.98 2.72 24.34
C MET A 547 -20.44 3.11 24.50
N ARG A 548 -20.77 4.37 24.24
CA ARG A 548 -22.14 4.87 24.26
C ARG A 548 -22.40 5.78 23.06
N ASN A 549 -23.51 5.57 22.36
CA ASN A 549 -23.90 6.38 21.21
C ASN A 549 -22.79 6.50 20.16
N VAL A 550 -22.18 5.35 19.81
CA VAL A 550 -21.14 5.27 18.79
C VAL A 550 -21.75 4.73 17.50
N PHE A 551 -21.56 5.44 16.40
CA PHE A 551 -21.98 5.00 15.06
C PHE A 551 -20.74 4.69 14.21
N ILE A 552 -20.71 3.51 13.59
CA ILE A 552 -19.62 3.07 12.72
C ILE A 552 -20.18 2.67 11.36
N ASP A 553 -19.72 3.31 10.29
CA ASP A 553 -19.91 2.86 8.91
C ASP A 553 -18.56 2.53 8.25
N SER A 554 -18.29 1.24 8.10
CA SER A 554 -17.07 0.74 7.46
C SER A 554 -17.07 0.89 5.93
N MET A 555 -18.19 1.30 5.32
CA MET A 555 -18.51 1.30 3.89
C MET A 555 -18.52 -0.07 3.19
N PRO A 556 -19.51 -0.37 2.32
CA PRO A 556 -19.67 -1.68 1.67
C PRO A 556 -18.54 -2.13 0.73
N LYS A 557 -17.62 -1.22 0.36
CA LYS A 557 -16.49 -1.46 -0.56
C LYS A 557 -15.11 -1.34 0.10
N SER A 558 -15.05 -1.24 1.43
CA SER A 558 -13.76 -1.23 2.13
C SER A 558 -13.24 -2.66 2.34
N ASN A 559 -11.91 -2.84 2.41
CA ASN A 559 -11.32 -4.14 2.80
C ASN A 559 -11.29 -4.33 4.33
N LEU A 560 -12.02 -3.52 5.11
CA LEU A 560 -12.07 -3.67 6.57
C LEU A 560 -12.92 -4.88 6.93
N MET A 561 -12.35 -5.79 7.70
CA MET A 561 -13.05 -7.02 8.10
C MET A 561 -14.08 -6.73 9.18
N TYR A 562 -13.79 -5.79 10.07
CA TYR A 562 -14.63 -5.56 11.24
C TYR A 562 -15.14 -4.12 11.33
N GLY A 563 -16.31 -3.94 11.93
CA GLY A 563 -16.70 -2.64 12.47
C GLY A 563 -15.89 -2.33 13.73
N ILE A 564 -16.03 -3.21 14.71
CA ILE A 564 -15.33 -3.18 15.99
C ILE A 564 -14.56 -4.50 16.15
N LEU A 565 -13.24 -4.40 16.33
CA LEU A 565 -12.37 -5.52 16.66
C LEU A 565 -11.86 -5.40 18.09
N VAL A 566 -12.08 -6.44 18.89
CA VAL A 566 -11.67 -6.50 20.30
C VAL A 566 -10.85 -7.76 20.53
N GLN A 567 -9.64 -7.60 21.05
CA GLN A 567 -8.75 -8.71 21.39
C GLN A 567 -8.22 -8.54 22.82
N SER A 568 -8.25 -9.62 23.61
CA SER A 568 -7.70 -9.65 24.98
C SER A 568 -8.16 -8.47 25.85
N SER A 569 -9.39 -8.00 25.65
CA SER A 569 -9.93 -6.77 26.27
C SER A 569 -11.36 -6.97 26.74
N TYR A 570 -11.83 -6.11 27.64
CA TYR A 570 -13.25 -6.00 28.00
C TYR A 570 -13.88 -4.78 27.34
N VAL A 571 -15.03 -4.97 26.68
CA VAL A 571 -15.84 -3.90 26.10
C VAL A 571 -17.28 -3.98 26.59
N ARG A 572 -17.89 -2.83 26.89
CA ARG A 572 -19.34 -2.68 27.02
C ARG A 572 -19.85 -1.74 25.96
N ILE A 573 -20.90 -2.15 25.25
CA ILE A 573 -21.49 -1.39 24.16
C ILE A 573 -22.95 -1.07 24.50
N GLU A 574 -23.28 0.21 24.52
CA GLU A 574 -24.61 0.76 24.82
C GLU A 574 -25.04 1.68 23.68
N ASP A 575 -26.29 1.53 23.22
CA ASP A 575 -26.95 2.42 22.25
C ASP A 575 -26.07 2.77 21.03
N SER A 576 -25.40 1.77 20.45
CA SER A 576 -24.40 1.97 19.39
C SER A 576 -24.73 1.16 18.14
N GLU A 577 -24.16 1.55 17.01
CA GLU A 577 -24.42 0.93 15.72
C GLU A 577 -23.15 0.70 14.92
N SER A 578 -23.09 -0.41 14.18
CA SER A 578 -21.98 -0.71 13.28
C SER A 578 -22.45 -1.42 12.01
N TYR A 579 -22.01 -0.90 10.87
CA TYR A 579 -22.41 -1.37 9.55
C TYR A 579 -21.22 -1.63 8.63
N ASN A 580 -21.45 -2.52 7.67
CA ASN A 580 -20.57 -2.74 6.51
C ASN A 580 -19.16 -3.27 6.82
N GLY A 581 -18.88 -3.79 8.03
CA GLY A 581 -17.70 -4.66 8.22
C GLY A 581 -17.82 -5.90 7.33
N SER A 582 -16.81 -6.22 6.53
CA SER A 582 -16.91 -7.29 5.51
C SER A 582 -16.99 -8.71 6.07
N GLU A 583 -16.46 -8.94 7.27
CA GLU A 583 -16.53 -10.21 8.01
C GLU A 583 -17.55 -10.13 9.15
N ALA A 584 -17.42 -9.15 10.06
CA ALA A 584 -18.38 -8.96 11.16
C ALA A 584 -18.53 -7.51 11.62
N GLN A 585 -19.64 -7.15 12.26
CA GLN A 585 -19.79 -5.82 12.86
C GLN A 585 -19.06 -5.73 14.21
N LEU A 586 -19.15 -6.80 15.01
CA LEU A 586 -18.37 -6.98 16.22
C LEU A 586 -17.53 -8.25 16.11
N CYS A 587 -16.24 -8.18 16.41
CA CYS A 587 -15.40 -9.36 16.55
C CYS A 587 -14.71 -9.38 17.91
N LEU A 588 -14.91 -10.46 18.66
CA LEU A 588 -14.24 -10.73 19.93
C LEU A 588 -13.28 -11.92 19.74
N GLN A 589 -12.00 -11.71 20.02
CA GLN A 589 -10.96 -12.73 19.87
C GLN A 589 -10.00 -12.78 21.07
N TYR A 590 -9.27 -13.89 21.18
CA TYR A 590 -8.20 -14.12 22.14
C TYR A 590 -8.57 -13.79 23.59
N GLY A 591 -9.67 -14.38 24.08
CA GLY A 591 -10.14 -14.18 25.46
C GLY A 591 -10.81 -12.82 25.71
N ALA A 592 -11.24 -12.11 24.67
CA ALA A 592 -12.00 -10.87 24.81
C ALA A 592 -13.36 -11.12 25.47
N ARG A 593 -13.87 -10.11 26.17
CA ARG A 593 -15.17 -10.13 26.85
C ARG A 593 -15.99 -8.93 26.38
N GLY A 594 -17.17 -9.16 25.84
CA GLY A 594 -18.08 -8.10 25.38
C GLY A 594 -19.43 -8.18 26.08
N ASP A 595 -19.95 -7.03 26.51
CA ASP A 595 -21.31 -6.91 27.04
C ASP A 595 -22.15 -5.95 26.18
N LEU A 596 -23.31 -6.43 25.71
CA LEU A 596 -24.32 -5.60 25.04
C LEU A 596 -25.38 -5.13 26.03
N TYR A 597 -25.61 -3.81 26.10
CA TYR A 597 -26.52 -3.20 27.06
C TYR A 597 -27.57 -2.30 26.36
N ARG A 598 -28.85 -2.35 26.76
CA ARG A 598 -29.96 -1.61 26.11
C ARG A 598 -30.03 -1.86 24.60
N GLU A 599 -29.97 -0.82 23.76
CA GLU A 599 -29.91 -0.93 22.31
C GLU A 599 -28.45 -1.28 21.89
N GLY A 600 -27.94 -2.40 22.43
CA GLY A 600 -26.50 -2.64 22.59
C GLY A 600 -25.66 -2.43 21.35
N LEU A 601 -25.90 -3.23 20.29
CA LEU A 601 -25.24 -3.01 19.01
C LEU A 601 -26.22 -3.32 17.87
N LYS A 602 -26.65 -2.27 17.18
CA LYS A 602 -27.44 -2.38 15.95
C LYS A 602 -26.52 -2.47 14.74
N GLY A 603 -27.07 -2.99 13.65
CA GLY A 603 -26.50 -2.87 12.33
C GLY A 603 -26.31 -4.19 11.59
N ALA A 604 -25.86 -4.06 10.35
CA ALA A 604 -25.85 -5.14 9.36
C ALA A 604 -24.70 -4.96 8.36
N GLY A 605 -24.33 -6.07 7.73
CA GLY A 605 -23.26 -6.13 6.73
C GLY A 605 -22.31 -7.30 7.02
N GLY A 606 -21.52 -7.71 6.03
CA GLY A 606 -20.56 -8.80 6.17
C GLY A 606 -21.19 -10.17 6.38
N LYS A 607 -20.37 -11.15 6.77
CA LYS A 607 -20.79 -12.54 6.95
C LYS A 607 -21.48 -12.79 8.29
N PHE A 608 -21.10 -12.05 9.33
CA PHE A 608 -21.60 -12.22 10.70
C PHE A 608 -22.00 -10.88 11.30
N GLY A 609 -23.00 -10.89 12.18
CA GLY A 609 -23.32 -9.71 12.98
C GLY A 609 -22.27 -9.54 14.08
N ALA A 610 -22.07 -10.60 14.86
CA ALA A 610 -20.95 -10.71 15.78
C ALA A 610 -20.21 -12.03 15.58
N LEU A 611 -18.88 -12.00 15.63
CA LEU A 611 -18.01 -13.16 15.59
C LEU A 611 -17.28 -13.29 16.92
N VAL A 612 -17.57 -14.34 17.69
CA VAL A 612 -16.96 -14.62 18.99
C VAL A 612 -16.04 -15.82 18.85
N SER A 613 -14.75 -15.64 19.09
CA SER A 613 -13.73 -16.66 18.80
C SER A 613 -12.62 -16.74 19.84
N PHE A 614 -11.85 -17.84 19.83
CA PHE A 614 -10.66 -18.05 20.67
C PHE A 614 -10.94 -17.80 22.16
N SER A 615 -11.86 -18.58 22.72
CA SER A 615 -12.28 -18.50 24.14
C SER A 615 -12.83 -17.14 24.59
N SER A 616 -13.28 -16.31 23.65
CA SER A 616 -13.94 -15.04 23.95
C SER A 616 -15.40 -15.24 24.37
N THR A 617 -15.96 -14.27 25.08
CA THR A 617 -17.34 -14.32 25.57
C THR A 617 -18.13 -13.07 25.18
N LEU A 618 -19.37 -13.27 24.74
CA LEU A 618 -20.36 -12.21 24.53
C LEU A 618 -21.51 -12.41 25.51
N GLY A 619 -21.66 -11.45 26.42
CA GLY A 619 -22.76 -11.31 27.37
C GLY A 619 -23.68 -10.16 27.01
N GLY A 620 -24.77 -10.02 27.76
CA GLY A 620 -25.76 -8.98 27.52
C GLY A 620 -26.81 -8.91 28.60
N MET A 621 -27.33 -7.71 28.84
CA MET A 621 -28.37 -7.44 29.82
C MET A 621 -29.36 -6.43 29.21
N ASN A 622 -30.65 -6.77 29.21
CA ASN A 622 -31.72 -5.94 28.65
C ASN A 622 -31.53 -5.54 27.18
N THR A 623 -30.82 -6.35 26.37
CA THR A 623 -30.67 -6.09 24.93
C THR A 623 -31.78 -6.74 24.11
N SER A 624 -32.44 -5.93 23.27
CA SER A 624 -33.50 -6.39 22.36
C SER A 624 -33.01 -6.63 20.93
N TYR A 625 -31.75 -6.32 20.62
CA TYR A 625 -31.21 -6.33 19.26
C TYR A 625 -30.02 -7.27 19.10
N CYS A 626 -30.09 -8.11 18.07
CA CYS A 626 -28.98 -8.93 17.58
C CYS A 626 -28.33 -8.24 16.38
N PRO A 627 -27.00 -8.04 16.36
CA PRO A 627 -26.29 -7.69 15.14
C PRO A 627 -26.62 -8.68 14.02
N LYS A 628 -26.93 -8.19 12.80
CA LYS A 628 -27.33 -9.04 11.67
C LYS A 628 -26.11 -9.42 10.81
N PRO A 629 -26.02 -10.64 10.22
CA PRO A 629 -27.05 -11.70 10.17
C PRO A 629 -27.21 -12.56 11.44
N GLY A 630 -26.39 -12.35 12.47
CA GLY A 630 -26.50 -13.09 13.73
C GLY A 630 -25.16 -13.16 14.48
N VAL A 631 -25.17 -13.82 15.63
CA VAL A 631 -23.93 -14.12 16.38
C VAL A 631 -23.41 -15.50 15.98
N THR A 632 -22.14 -15.55 15.61
CA THR A 632 -21.41 -16.78 15.31
C THR A 632 -20.33 -17.00 16.35
N THR A 633 -20.25 -18.22 16.88
CA THR A 633 -19.22 -18.64 17.84
C THR A 633 -18.32 -19.71 17.21
N ILE A 634 -17.00 -19.52 17.25
CA ILE A 634 -16.00 -20.49 16.74
C ILE A 634 -14.83 -20.62 17.72
N TYR A 635 -13.98 -21.64 17.59
CA TYR A 635 -12.74 -21.80 18.37
C TYR A 635 -12.91 -21.57 19.89
N GLY A 636 -13.96 -22.15 20.49
CA GLY A 636 -14.24 -22.03 21.93
C GLY A 636 -14.90 -20.71 22.37
N GLY A 637 -15.29 -19.85 21.43
CA GLY A 637 -16.10 -18.67 21.74
C GLY A 637 -17.47 -19.05 22.31
N TYR A 638 -18.02 -18.19 23.18
CA TYR A 638 -19.31 -18.41 23.84
C TYR A 638 -20.18 -17.15 23.77
N CYS A 639 -21.44 -17.31 23.39
CA CYS A 639 -22.45 -16.26 23.47
C CYS A 639 -23.50 -16.68 24.49
N GLY A 640 -23.59 -15.94 25.60
CA GLY A 640 -24.59 -16.17 26.66
C GLY A 640 -25.85 -15.32 26.52
N VAL A 641 -25.97 -14.56 25.42
CA VAL A 641 -27.10 -13.65 25.19
C VAL A 641 -28.23 -14.38 24.49
N SER A 642 -29.42 -14.35 25.09
CA SER A 642 -30.65 -14.72 24.40
C SER A 642 -31.24 -13.48 23.74
N PHE A 643 -31.18 -13.42 22.41
CA PHE A 643 -31.84 -12.37 21.62
C PHE A 643 -33.32 -12.73 21.45
N ARG A 644 -34.23 -11.74 21.44
CA ARG A 644 -35.65 -11.99 21.16
C ARG A 644 -35.82 -12.52 19.73
N THR A 645 -36.61 -13.60 19.56
CA THR A 645 -36.92 -14.23 18.25
C THR A 645 -38.09 -13.58 17.53
N ASP A 646 -38.85 -12.75 18.24
CA ASP A 646 -40.06 -12.13 17.73
C ASP A 646 -39.72 -10.68 17.42
N ASP A 647 -39.50 -10.38 16.14
CA ASP A 647 -39.64 -9.01 15.65
C ASP A 647 -41.09 -8.59 15.96
N PRO A 648 -41.37 -7.61 16.84
CA PRO A 648 -42.61 -6.84 16.66
C PRO A 648 -42.62 -6.37 15.19
N PRO A 649 -43.79 -6.26 14.52
CA PRO A 649 -43.83 -5.84 13.12
C PRO A 649 -42.93 -4.64 13.00
N VAL A 650 -41.92 -4.78 12.14
CA VAL A 650 -40.89 -3.78 11.94
C VAL A 650 -41.60 -2.45 11.71
N VAL A 651 -41.70 -1.63 12.75
CA VAL A 651 -41.74 -0.19 12.54
C VAL A 651 -40.32 0.07 12.09
N GLU A 652 -40.14 0.12 10.77
CA GLU A 652 -38.86 0.42 10.15
C GLU A 652 -38.29 1.64 10.90
N PRO A 653 -37.11 1.55 11.55
CA PRO A 653 -36.27 2.74 11.56
C PRO A 653 -36.08 3.07 10.07
N GLU A 654 -36.41 4.29 9.64
CA GLU A 654 -36.23 4.70 8.25
C GLU A 654 -34.88 4.16 7.76
N LYS A 655 -34.92 3.28 6.74
CA LYS A 655 -33.72 2.92 5.99
C LYS A 655 -32.93 4.22 5.81
N PRO A 656 -31.59 4.30 6.03
CA PRO A 656 -30.85 5.37 5.40
C PRO A 656 -31.28 5.30 3.94
N PRO A 657 -31.89 6.38 3.40
CA PRO A 657 -32.60 6.29 2.15
C PRO A 657 -31.66 5.63 1.16
N VAL A 658 -32.16 4.65 0.40
CA VAL A 658 -31.44 4.21 -0.79
C VAL A 658 -31.19 5.50 -1.54
N LYS A 659 -29.96 6.02 -1.48
CA LYS A 659 -29.68 7.33 -2.02
C LYS A 659 -29.85 7.17 -3.51
N LYS A 660 -30.98 7.66 -4.00
CA LYS A 660 -31.35 7.52 -5.40
C LYS A 660 -30.58 8.62 -6.10
N THR A 661 -29.90 8.24 -7.16
CA THR A 661 -29.30 9.22 -8.06
C THR A 661 -30.42 9.85 -8.87
N TYR A 662 -30.65 11.13 -8.64
CA TYR A 662 -31.59 11.93 -9.42
C TYR A 662 -30.79 12.81 -10.38
N THR A 663 -31.26 12.93 -11.62
CA THR A 663 -30.78 13.95 -12.56
C THR A 663 -31.96 14.84 -12.91
N SER A 664 -31.92 16.09 -12.44
CA SER A 664 -32.98 17.08 -12.68
C SER A 664 -32.45 18.21 -13.57
N THR A 665 -33.32 18.78 -14.40
CA THR A 665 -32.99 19.90 -15.29
C THR A 665 -33.97 21.05 -15.06
N TRP A 666 -33.47 22.23 -14.73
CA TRP A 666 -34.26 23.45 -14.57
C TRP A 666 -33.96 24.43 -15.69
N THR A 667 -35.00 25.10 -16.13
CA THR A 667 -34.91 26.22 -17.07
C THR A 667 -34.90 27.52 -16.28
N ALA A 668 -34.13 28.52 -16.72
CA ALA A 668 -34.09 29.81 -16.04
C ALA A 668 -35.49 30.45 -16.00
N SER A 669 -35.94 30.84 -14.82
CA SER A 669 -37.25 31.47 -14.60
C SER A 669 -37.29 32.91 -15.10
N SER A 670 -36.13 33.56 -15.09
CA SER A 670 -35.92 34.90 -15.64
C SER A 670 -34.46 35.04 -16.01
N THR A 671 -34.18 35.86 -17.03
CA THR A 671 -32.82 36.19 -17.45
C THR A 671 -32.72 37.67 -17.79
N GLY A 672 -31.53 38.24 -17.69
CA GLY A 672 -31.27 39.59 -18.17
C GLY A 672 -29.83 40.00 -17.99
N SER A 673 -29.50 41.18 -18.48
CA SER A 673 -28.14 41.71 -18.41
C SER A 673 -28.12 43.06 -17.70
N TRP A 674 -27.26 43.21 -16.70
CA TRP A 674 -27.03 44.45 -15.97
C TRP A 674 -25.83 45.20 -16.53
N ASN A 675 -25.99 46.49 -16.86
CA ASN A 675 -24.90 47.34 -17.33
C ASN A 675 -24.11 47.87 -16.14
N THR A 676 -22.84 47.45 -16.00
CA THR A 676 -22.02 47.87 -14.85
C THR A 676 -21.63 49.34 -14.88
N ASN A 677 -21.63 49.97 -16.06
CA ASN A 677 -21.18 51.35 -16.23
C ASN A 677 -22.32 52.36 -16.04
N LYS A 678 -23.55 51.96 -16.38
CA LYS A 678 -24.74 52.83 -16.36
C LYS A 678 -25.77 52.47 -15.30
N ASN A 679 -25.55 51.39 -14.53
CA ASN A 679 -26.39 50.94 -13.42
C ASN A 679 -27.88 50.74 -13.77
N TYR A 680 -28.16 50.00 -14.84
CA TYR A 680 -29.53 49.62 -15.20
C TYR A 680 -29.59 48.23 -15.83
N TRP A 681 -30.77 47.60 -15.77
CA TRP A 681 -31.09 46.39 -16.51
C TRP A 681 -31.45 46.71 -17.95
N ARG A 682 -30.95 45.91 -18.87
CA ARG A 682 -31.40 45.94 -20.27
C ARG A 682 -32.92 45.71 -20.37
N THR A 683 -33.59 46.47 -21.24
CA THR A 683 -35.07 46.49 -21.36
C THR A 683 -35.62 46.04 -22.71
N ASP A 684 -34.80 45.97 -23.76
CA ASP A 684 -35.20 45.55 -25.12
C ASP A 684 -35.23 44.03 -25.29
N ASP A 685 -34.47 43.28 -24.48
CA ASP A 685 -34.51 41.81 -24.46
C ASP A 685 -34.13 41.22 -23.08
N ASN A 686 -34.27 39.91 -22.95
CA ASN A 686 -33.88 39.14 -21.75
C ASN A 686 -32.59 38.34 -21.96
N SER A 687 -31.73 38.75 -22.89
CA SER A 687 -30.50 38.01 -23.20
C SER A 687 -29.50 38.03 -22.04
N VAL A 688 -28.68 36.98 -21.97
CA VAL A 688 -27.62 36.81 -20.98
C VAL A 688 -26.30 37.20 -21.67
N ARG A 689 -25.66 38.29 -21.25
CA ARG A 689 -24.52 38.86 -21.98
C ARG A 689 -23.24 38.84 -21.17
N GLN A 690 -22.14 38.43 -21.79
CA GLN A 690 -20.79 38.71 -21.33
C GLN A 690 -20.26 39.88 -22.18
N GLY A 691 -20.60 41.11 -21.78
CA GLY A 691 -20.28 42.33 -22.55
C GLY A 691 -21.05 42.51 -23.87
N GLU A 692 -21.00 43.71 -24.43
CA GLU A 692 -21.55 44.04 -25.76
C GLU A 692 -20.77 45.16 -26.46
N TYR A 693 -20.51 44.94 -27.75
CA TYR A 693 -19.86 45.92 -28.60
C TYR A 693 -20.66 47.24 -28.66
N GLY A 694 -20.03 48.36 -28.28
CA GLY A 694 -20.64 49.69 -28.29
C GLY A 694 -21.49 50.06 -27.06
N PHE A 695 -21.84 49.09 -26.21
CA PHE A 695 -22.76 49.31 -25.06
C PHE A 695 -22.14 49.00 -23.69
N GLY A 696 -20.90 48.50 -23.66
CA GLY A 696 -20.08 48.37 -22.46
C GLY A 696 -20.14 46.98 -21.80
N ASN A 697 -19.71 46.93 -20.54
CA ASN A 697 -19.60 45.69 -19.80
C ASN A 697 -20.95 45.28 -19.19
N TRP A 698 -21.38 44.06 -19.47
CA TRP A 698 -22.67 43.52 -19.06
C TRP A 698 -22.46 42.28 -18.22
N LYS A 699 -23.17 42.22 -17.08
CA LYS A 699 -23.34 41.01 -16.27
C LYS A 699 -24.60 40.30 -16.73
N GLY A 700 -24.45 39.23 -17.50
CA GLY A 700 -25.54 38.36 -17.89
C GLY A 700 -25.93 37.47 -16.73
N VAL A 701 -27.20 37.45 -16.36
CA VAL A 701 -27.69 36.82 -15.13
C VAL A 701 -28.89 35.94 -15.47
N ALA A 702 -28.90 34.73 -14.93
CA ALA A 702 -29.99 33.78 -15.08
C ALA A 702 -30.47 33.31 -13.70
N PHE A 703 -31.72 33.64 -13.40
CA PHE A 703 -32.40 33.31 -12.16
C PHE A 703 -33.07 31.95 -12.29
N PHE A 704 -33.04 31.15 -11.23
CA PHE A 704 -33.78 29.91 -11.14
C PHE A 704 -34.82 30.00 -10.02
N ASP A 705 -35.89 29.23 -10.14
CA ASP A 705 -36.93 29.18 -9.11
C ASP A 705 -36.34 28.71 -7.78
N SER A 706 -36.86 29.24 -6.67
CA SER A 706 -36.63 28.75 -5.31
C SER A 706 -36.79 27.23 -5.13
N SER A 707 -37.59 26.58 -5.97
CA SER A 707 -37.80 25.13 -5.96
C SER A 707 -36.50 24.35 -6.14
N ILE A 708 -35.52 24.88 -6.89
CA ILE A 708 -34.23 24.20 -7.07
C ILE A 708 -33.51 23.97 -5.74
N LYS A 709 -33.61 24.93 -4.81
CA LYS A 709 -33.00 24.79 -3.49
C LYS A 709 -33.71 23.69 -2.70
N ASN A 710 -35.03 23.64 -2.77
CA ASN A 710 -35.84 22.60 -2.13
C ASN A 710 -35.52 21.21 -2.72
N ASP A 711 -35.43 21.13 -4.05
CA ASP A 711 -35.10 19.92 -4.81
C ASP A 711 -33.69 19.41 -4.52
N LEU A 712 -32.76 20.29 -4.14
CA LEU A 712 -31.38 19.94 -3.79
C LEU A 712 -31.13 19.85 -2.28
N ALA A 713 -32.03 20.33 -1.43
CA ALA A 713 -31.81 20.40 0.03
C ALA A 713 -31.41 19.03 0.61
N GLY A 714 -30.29 18.97 1.32
CA GLY A 714 -29.75 17.74 1.91
C GLY A 714 -29.12 16.75 0.91
N SER A 715 -29.01 17.11 -0.38
CA SER A 715 -28.41 16.25 -1.40
C SER A 715 -26.89 16.35 -1.48
N ILE A 716 -26.28 15.28 -2.00
CA ILE A 716 -24.87 15.27 -2.40
C ILE A 716 -24.80 15.52 -3.91
N ILE A 717 -24.20 16.64 -4.33
CA ILE A 717 -24.04 16.99 -5.74
C ILE A 717 -22.96 16.10 -6.37
N LYS A 718 -23.29 15.46 -7.50
CA LYS A 718 -22.38 14.56 -8.25
C LYS A 718 -21.89 15.18 -9.56
N SER A 719 -22.75 15.92 -10.26
CA SER A 719 -22.35 16.68 -11.45
C SER A 719 -23.27 17.88 -11.68
N VAL A 720 -22.73 18.89 -12.34
CA VAL A 720 -23.47 20.08 -12.77
C VAL A 720 -23.14 20.35 -14.24
N ASP A 721 -24.17 20.44 -15.08
CA ASP A 721 -24.03 20.87 -16.48
C ASP A 721 -24.90 22.10 -16.71
N ILE A 722 -24.42 23.01 -17.56
CA ILE A 722 -25.13 24.23 -17.95
C ILE A 722 -25.32 24.24 -19.45
N TYR A 723 -26.53 24.56 -19.89
CA TYR A 723 -26.85 24.78 -21.30
C TYR A 723 -26.95 26.27 -21.59
N LEU A 724 -26.27 26.71 -22.64
CA LEU A 724 -26.36 28.05 -23.19
C LEU A 724 -26.41 28.00 -24.72
N SER A 725 -27.04 29.01 -25.32
CA SER A 725 -27.11 29.24 -26.76
C SER A 725 -26.51 30.60 -27.08
N ARG A 726 -25.34 30.67 -27.74
CA ARG A 726 -24.75 31.95 -28.17
C ARG A 726 -25.41 32.37 -29.49
N GLU A 727 -26.14 33.48 -29.47
CA GLU A 727 -26.89 33.95 -30.64
C GLU A 727 -26.08 34.90 -31.52
N LYS A 728 -25.35 35.84 -30.91
CA LYS A 728 -24.64 36.92 -31.59
C LYS A 728 -23.57 37.57 -30.72
N GLY A 729 -22.99 38.66 -31.23
CA GLY A 729 -22.05 39.54 -30.53
C GLY A 729 -20.59 39.16 -30.78
N GLY A 730 -19.72 40.17 -30.95
CA GLY A 730 -18.27 39.99 -31.04
C GLY A 730 -17.78 39.15 -32.22
N ILE A 731 -16.67 38.44 -31.99
CA ILE A 731 -16.00 37.57 -32.97
C ILE A 731 -16.84 36.30 -33.20
N ILE A 732 -17.04 35.92 -34.47
CA ILE A 732 -17.83 34.75 -34.90
C ILE A 732 -17.22 33.44 -34.38
N ALA A 733 -15.88 33.34 -34.40
CA ALA A 733 -15.13 32.20 -33.90
C ALA A 733 -15.41 31.93 -32.39
N PRO A 734 -15.16 30.70 -31.91
CA PRO A 734 -15.34 30.37 -30.51
C PRO A 734 -14.60 31.30 -29.55
N GLN A 735 -15.28 31.77 -28.50
CA GLN A 735 -14.74 32.65 -27.47
C GLN A 735 -15.01 32.07 -26.08
N SER A 736 -14.12 32.37 -25.13
CA SER A 736 -14.19 31.86 -23.76
C SER A 736 -15.24 32.58 -22.91
N LEU A 737 -16.04 31.77 -22.21
CA LEU A 737 -17.02 32.18 -21.23
C LEU A 737 -16.45 32.10 -19.82
N ASN A 738 -16.62 33.13 -19.01
CA ASN A 738 -16.36 33.06 -17.58
C ASN A 738 -17.67 32.88 -16.82
N LEU A 739 -17.70 31.86 -15.95
CA LEU A 739 -18.88 31.46 -15.21
C LEU A 739 -18.82 32.00 -13.77
N TYR A 740 -19.92 32.59 -13.36
CA TYR A 740 -20.17 33.14 -12.04
C TYR A 740 -21.48 32.58 -11.46
N THR A 741 -21.68 32.80 -10.16
CA THR A 741 -22.97 32.69 -9.49
C THR A 741 -23.35 34.03 -8.88
N HIS A 742 -24.64 34.24 -8.60
CA HIS A 742 -25.15 35.44 -7.93
C HIS A 742 -26.19 35.07 -6.88
N ASN A 743 -26.44 35.95 -5.91
CA ASN A 743 -27.41 35.73 -4.83
C ASN A 743 -28.71 36.57 -4.97
N ALA A 744 -28.85 37.35 -6.05
CA ALA A 744 -30.05 38.14 -6.33
C ALA A 744 -31.29 37.25 -6.60
N THR A 745 -32.44 37.61 -6.03
CA THR A 745 -33.74 36.89 -6.19
C THR A 745 -34.49 37.27 -7.45
N SER A 746 -34.28 38.48 -7.95
CA SER A 746 -34.94 39.03 -9.13
C SER A 746 -34.10 40.18 -9.68
N LYS A 747 -34.50 40.72 -10.83
CA LYS A 747 -33.95 41.98 -11.34
C LYS A 747 -34.31 43.10 -10.36
N SER A 748 -33.32 43.66 -9.66
CA SER A 748 -33.49 44.77 -8.70
C SER A 748 -32.85 46.07 -9.21
N THR A 749 -33.02 47.18 -8.50
CA THR A 749 -32.36 48.45 -8.84
C THR A 749 -30.87 48.49 -8.49
N THR A 750 -30.30 47.40 -7.97
CA THR A 750 -28.93 47.32 -7.47
C THR A 750 -28.07 46.38 -8.30
N ASN A 751 -26.80 46.71 -8.48
CA ASN A 751 -25.81 45.89 -9.19
C ASN A 751 -25.72 44.47 -8.60
N PRO A 752 -25.94 43.41 -9.39
CA PRO A 752 -25.81 42.03 -8.92
C PRO A 752 -24.39 41.72 -8.43
N SER A 753 -24.29 41.24 -7.18
CA SER A 753 -23.05 40.70 -6.64
C SER A 753 -22.76 39.34 -7.29
N LEU A 754 -21.56 39.20 -7.85
CA LEU A 754 -21.14 37.98 -8.54
C LEU A 754 -20.00 37.32 -7.79
N THR A 755 -20.05 36.00 -7.69
CA THR A 755 -18.93 35.17 -7.21
C THR A 755 -18.42 34.33 -8.36
N ILE A 756 -17.14 34.46 -8.68
CA ILE A 756 -16.52 33.68 -9.76
C ILE A 756 -16.55 32.19 -9.39
N VAL A 757 -16.93 31.36 -10.36
CA VAL A 757 -16.91 29.90 -10.19
C VAL A 757 -15.85 29.27 -11.08
N LYS A 758 -15.73 29.71 -12.33
CA LYS A 758 -14.69 29.22 -13.24
C LYS A 758 -14.42 30.23 -14.36
N ALA A 759 -13.18 30.69 -14.48
CA ALA A 759 -12.71 31.39 -15.67
C ALA A 759 -12.54 30.39 -16.83
N ASN A 760 -12.80 30.81 -18.07
CA ASN A 760 -12.74 29.97 -19.27
C ASN A 760 -13.55 28.66 -19.12
N ALA A 761 -14.76 28.75 -18.55
CA ALA A 761 -15.62 27.62 -18.24
C ALA A 761 -16.05 26.84 -19.49
N ALA A 762 -16.24 27.52 -20.61
CA ALA A 762 -16.62 26.93 -21.89
C ALA A 762 -16.23 27.84 -23.07
N SER A 763 -16.22 27.28 -24.28
CA SER A 763 -15.98 28.02 -25.52
C SER A 763 -17.19 27.94 -26.45
N TYR A 764 -17.68 29.11 -26.87
CA TYR A 764 -18.87 29.25 -27.71
C TYR A 764 -18.58 30.05 -28.96
N GLY A 765 -18.80 29.48 -30.14
CA GLY A 765 -18.92 30.22 -31.40
C GLY A 765 -20.33 30.80 -31.55
N VAL A 766 -20.50 31.79 -32.44
CA VAL A 766 -21.84 32.31 -32.78
C VAL A 766 -22.70 31.16 -33.34
N THR A 767 -23.98 31.08 -32.94
CA THR A 767 -24.94 30.00 -33.19
C THR A 767 -24.74 28.68 -32.42
N LYS A 768 -23.66 28.52 -31.63
CA LYS A 768 -23.45 27.29 -30.85
C LYS A 768 -24.48 27.17 -29.72
N LYS A 769 -25.11 26.01 -29.62
CA LYS A 769 -26.05 25.60 -28.58
C LYS A 769 -25.58 24.29 -27.97
N ASP A 770 -25.17 24.29 -26.72
CA ASP A 770 -24.49 23.13 -26.14
C ASP A 770 -24.57 23.09 -24.62
N TRP A 771 -24.41 21.90 -24.07
CA TRP A 771 -24.15 21.67 -22.64
C TRP A 771 -22.64 21.73 -22.38
N PHE A 772 -22.26 22.29 -21.24
CA PHE A 772 -20.90 22.15 -20.73
C PHE A 772 -20.93 21.82 -19.24
N SER A 773 -19.94 21.05 -18.79
CA SER A 773 -19.82 20.70 -17.38
C SER A 773 -19.25 21.86 -16.57
N ALA A 774 -19.97 22.23 -15.53
CA ALA A 774 -19.59 23.25 -14.58
C ALA A 774 -19.07 22.61 -13.27
N PRO A 775 -18.28 23.34 -12.46
CA PRO A 775 -17.88 22.85 -11.14
C PRO A 775 -19.08 22.48 -10.26
N ILE A 776 -18.92 21.44 -9.44
CA ILE A 776 -19.94 20.99 -8.47
C ILE A 776 -20.37 22.11 -7.50
N SER A 777 -19.46 23.06 -7.25
CA SER A 777 -19.70 24.23 -6.40
C SER A 777 -20.82 25.14 -6.89
N VAL A 778 -21.19 25.12 -8.18
CA VAL A 778 -22.39 25.82 -8.66
C VAL A 778 -23.64 25.21 -8.00
N GLY A 779 -23.75 23.89 -8.00
CA GLY A 779 -24.87 23.16 -7.41
C GLY A 779 -24.89 23.26 -5.89
N GLU A 780 -23.73 23.19 -5.24
CA GLU A 780 -23.59 23.32 -3.78
C GLU A 780 -24.00 24.72 -3.31
N ARG A 781 -23.53 25.78 -3.96
CA ARG A 781 -23.91 27.16 -3.61
C ARG A 781 -25.41 27.40 -3.76
N ILE A 782 -26.05 26.80 -4.76
CA ILE A 782 -27.51 26.88 -4.96
C ILE A 782 -28.25 26.07 -3.88
N ARG A 783 -27.81 24.84 -3.59
CA ARG A 783 -28.34 23.99 -2.51
C ARG A 783 -28.28 24.70 -1.15
N ASP A 784 -27.15 25.32 -0.86
CA ASP A 784 -26.87 25.92 0.44
C ASP A 784 -27.45 27.35 0.55
N GLY A 785 -27.97 27.89 -0.57
CA GLY A 785 -28.62 29.20 -0.63
C GLY A 785 -27.66 30.38 -0.73
N GLU A 786 -26.37 30.11 -0.93
CA GLU A 786 -25.34 31.11 -1.23
C GLU A 786 -25.51 31.72 -2.63
N ALA A 787 -26.12 30.98 -3.55
CA ALA A 787 -26.46 31.42 -4.89
C ALA A 787 -27.93 31.17 -5.21
N LYS A 788 -28.51 32.04 -6.05
CA LYS A 788 -29.87 31.94 -6.59
C LYS A 788 -29.89 31.79 -8.11
N GLY A 789 -28.70 31.75 -8.72
CA GLY A 789 -28.55 31.48 -10.14
C GLY A 789 -27.13 31.65 -10.64
N ILE A 790 -26.98 31.57 -11.96
CA ILE A 790 -25.70 31.64 -12.65
C ILE A 790 -25.56 32.99 -13.35
N ALA A 791 -24.33 33.40 -13.58
CA ALA A 791 -24.02 34.60 -14.33
C ALA A 791 -22.83 34.38 -15.26
N VAL A 792 -22.77 35.19 -16.31
CA VAL A 792 -21.65 35.26 -17.23
C VAL A 792 -21.18 36.71 -17.26
N TYR A 793 -19.87 36.90 -17.13
CA TYR A 793 -19.31 38.24 -16.98
C TYR A 793 -17.82 38.21 -17.28
N ASP A 794 -17.31 39.27 -17.89
CA ASP A 794 -15.87 39.46 -18.05
C ASP A 794 -15.52 40.85 -17.55
N GLY A 795 -14.53 40.96 -16.66
CA GLY A 795 -14.11 42.24 -16.07
C GLY A 795 -13.63 43.24 -17.11
N ASP A 796 -13.05 42.76 -18.21
CA ASP A 796 -12.50 43.57 -19.29
C ASP A 796 -13.57 44.01 -20.31
N GLY A 797 -14.81 43.55 -20.12
CA GLY A 797 -15.93 43.81 -21.02
C GLY A 797 -15.83 43.08 -22.36
N LYS A 798 -14.81 42.25 -22.58
CA LYS A 798 -14.57 41.44 -23.79
C LYS A 798 -14.13 40.02 -23.38
N PRO A 799 -14.37 38.98 -24.18
CA PRO A 799 -15.03 38.99 -25.49
C PRO A 799 -16.54 39.16 -25.39
N TYR A 800 -17.12 39.93 -26.32
CA TYR A 800 -18.55 40.23 -26.37
C TYR A 800 -19.35 39.00 -26.80
N MET A 801 -20.16 38.45 -25.90
CA MET A 801 -21.01 37.30 -26.20
C MET A 801 -22.44 37.53 -25.72
N VAL A 802 -23.40 37.39 -26.64
CA VAL A 802 -24.83 37.49 -26.35
C VAL A 802 -25.44 36.09 -26.43
N PHE A 803 -25.89 35.59 -25.29
CA PHE A 803 -26.58 34.32 -25.17
C PHE A 803 -28.10 34.54 -25.11
N GLY A 804 -28.85 33.57 -25.63
CA GLY A 804 -30.30 33.52 -25.53
C GLY A 804 -30.79 33.60 -24.09
N GLY A 805 -32.00 34.14 -23.90
CA GLY A 805 -32.64 34.28 -22.58
C GLY A 805 -33.68 33.19 -22.31
N GLY A 806 -34.18 33.13 -21.07
CA GLY A 806 -35.27 32.25 -20.67
C GLY A 806 -34.99 30.77 -20.96
N SER A 807 -35.75 30.17 -21.88
CA SER A 807 -35.67 28.74 -22.21
C SER A 807 -34.33 28.28 -22.79
N ASP A 808 -33.51 29.20 -23.27
CA ASP A 808 -32.18 28.94 -23.80
C ASP A 808 -31.07 28.91 -22.73
N VAL A 809 -31.44 29.02 -21.45
CA VAL A 809 -30.54 28.84 -20.30
C VAL A 809 -31.08 27.74 -19.40
N LYS A 810 -30.33 26.64 -19.26
CA LYS A 810 -30.73 25.50 -18.42
C LYS A 810 -29.60 25.04 -17.51
N LEU A 811 -29.98 24.47 -16.38
CA LEU A 811 -29.08 23.91 -15.38
C LEU A 811 -29.50 22.46 -15.13
N ARG A 812 -28.58 21.51 -15.30
CA ARG A 812 -28.80 20.10 -15.02
C ARG A 812 -27.88 19.67 -13.90
N ILE A 813 -28.44 19.08 -12.86
CA ILE A 813 -27.68 18.62 -11.69
C ILE A 813 -28.01 17.16 -11.45
N THR A 814 -26.96 16.35 -11.32
CA THR A 814 -27.05 14.99 -10.82
C THR A 814 -26.69 14.99 -9.34
N TYR A 815 -27.56 14.45 -8.50
CA TYR A 815 -27.40 14.46 -7.05
C TYR A 815 -27.95 13.19 -6.41
N GLU A 816 -27.38 12.82 -5.27
CA GLU A 816 -27.84 11.72 -4.42
C GLU A 816 -28.71 12.29 -3.30
N LYS A 817 -29.93 11.75 -3.14
CA LYS A 817 -30.82 12.00 -2.00
C LYS A 817 -31.36 10.70 -1.42
#